data_AF-A0A9X3MV01-F1
#
_entry.id   AF-A0A9X3MV01-F1
#
_cell.length_a   1.000
_cell.length_b   1.000
_cell.length_c   1.000
_cell.angle_alpha   90.00
_cell.angle_beta   90.00
_cell.angle_gamma   90.00
#
_symmetry.space_group_name_H-M   'P 1'
#
loop_
_entity.id
_entity.type
_entity.pdbx_description
1 polymer ?
#
loop_
_entity_poly.entity_id
_entity_poly.type
_entity_poly.pdbx_seq_one_letter_code
_entity_poly.pdbx_strand_id
1 'polypeptide(L)'
;MRPRYLALAAVVAAGATPIIVSSGGAATDAPPASNPAHPVVDASWIYANDYYNATHFIYKRAGSDGCLQGATSCPFGSPGDANNLPQNYNGTQEFNKWWADLGTTSTAQPNGVLGKWMSKRDHLFAQATYQINTQELTIPGAACPGQQVMLAFHPDSQGVSAPQASALTGATPYSNMYSGDWGTGSPYDSNMGALMNLEEIGSVLRWHEANGTYPKRTIKSAVYDAELQGLIGSGFYSSTGSGATTLIEPMSAGSSKMVVANAAALVPSGTSGIFAVGSPVAIDDSDTQNNVVAQGSTFSTTPTTLSAATVVGATNIKVQSVANLTVGHQIRVDTLGDPKQEFSTIQAIGTAGASGTGVTLSTPLKQAHASGAAATDNGTGIILAAPVQKDLPVGTTVSGPTTGLISDGPQGQIVGVLNNDQNGINYPALHWGTDHYLNDLVNGGVGPWFNNINATPTTNTGSIYTPAGFARLQANLPNVTAFRSNVESAVTRAIADLGQKYNYSIPVENPLSFKNTGSTPDNPHPGSLPSYMPADQAKYTPVNDDRTGRTDQVSFGNRGIPSLGNIGVYDSSTNQAVGGSENPYPSSYPSKPGISGLYGQDTMSDNFPNLNFFAGGEVHGPGGYDKPSEGLLRGVEFVATYFSYAVASDSLGGKVDKPNRPIAYFEQSPKKATATNTVTYDAGFSRDANGDTDGLEYYWDFGDGSAPQKTNLPKVTHTFPTQAGWHDVKLMVSKGDGTKTTTNVGDYRQVEPINFAPTYYPATPPAGEPQPPTTGPAADPCGQLSPDELASFVQTSNGPVQGAPAQSAPVSGTVPATLSLTLGGNASFGPFAAGVAKTYNTTTTADVVSTAGDAALSWSGPNHLTNGAFTMTQPFTIDLSKSMWSAPVSHDMVTVGFHQPIGANDPLRTGSYSATVTFTLSTTTP
;
A
#
# COMPACT_ATOMS: atom_id res chain seq x y z
N MET A 1 -56.95 -14.96 -26.70
CA MET A 1 -57.04 -15.11 -25.22
C MET A 1 -55.68 -14.77 -24.65
N ARG A 2 -55.64 -13.86 -23.66
CA ARG A 2 -54.44 -13.26 -23.05
C ARG A 2 -53.84 -14.19 -21.97
N PRO A 3 -52.53 -14.14 -21.68
CA PRO A 3 -52.03 -14.38 -20.34
C PRO A 3 -51.79 -13.05 -19.60
N ARG A 4 -51.97 -13.13 -18.29
CA ARG A 4 -52.21 -12.03 -17.35
C ARG A 4 -50.89 -11.44 -16.82
N TYR A 5 -50.83 -10.11 -16.74
CA TYR A 5 -49.82 -9.41 -15.95
C TYR A 5 -50.19 -9.49 -14.46
N LEU A 6 -49.25 -9.94 -13.63
CA LEU A 6 -49.30 -9.81 -12.18
C LEU A 6 -48.58 -8.48 -11.84
N ALA A 7 -49.34 -7.47 -11.41
CA ALA A 7 -48.78 -6.23 -10.90
C ALA A 7 -48.52 -6.41 -9.39
N LEU A 8 -47.24 -6.43 -9.00
CA LEU A 8 -46.84 -6.26 -7.61
C LEU A 8 -46.60 -4.77 -7.38
N ALA A 9 -47.43 -4.16 -6.54
CA ALA A 9 -47.25 -2.78 -6.09
C ALA A 9 -46.14 -2.73 -5.04
N ALA A 10 -45.01 -2.10 -5.37
CA ALA A 10 -44.00 -1.71 -4.39
C ALA A 10 -44.42 -0.37 -3.76
N VAL A 11 -44.63 -0.38 -2.45
CA VAL A 11 -44.81 0.81 -1.61
C VAL A 11 -43.46 1.51 -1.52
N VAL A 12 -43.36 2.70 -2.11
CA VAL A 12 -42.18 3.56 -1.99
C VAL A 12 -42.20 4.20 -0.60
N ALA A 13 -41.32 3.74 0.29
CA ALA A 13 -40.93 4.52 1.46
C ALA A 13 -40.00 5.65 0.97
N ALA A 14 -40.50 6.88 1.01
CA ALA A 14 -39.73 8.07 0.76
C ALA A 14 -38.72 8.27 1.92
N GLY A 15 -37.42 8.36 1.59
CA GLY A 15 -36.40 8.72 2.58
C GLY A 15 -35.02 8.09 2.42
N ALA A 16 -34.52 7.93 1.20
CA ALA A 16 -33.08 7.85 0.91
C ALA A 16 -32.90 8.07 -0.59
N THR A 17 -32.54 9.28 -0.99
CA THR A 17 -32.17 9.57 -2.38
C THR A 17 -30.83 8.90 -2.63
N PRO A 18 -30.72 7.90 -3.53
CA PRO A 18 -29.42 7.52 -4.04
C PRO A 18 -28.88 8.71 -4.81
N ILE A 19 -27.77 9.29 -4.36
CA ILE A 19 -27.04 10.29 -5.12
C ILE A 19 -26.44 9.55 -6.32
N ILE A 20 -27.14 9.60 -7.44
CA ILE A 20 -26.55 9.30 -8.74
C ILE A 20 -25.55 10.44 -8.98
N VAL A 21 -24.27 10.12 -8.87
CA VAL A 21 -23.19 10.99 -9.35
C VAL A 21 -23.35 11.08 -10.86
N SER A 22 -24.04 12.12 -11.33
CA SER A 22 -23.94 12.50 -12.73
C SER A 22 -22.53 13.09 -12.91
N SER A 23 -21.64 12.32 -13.53
CA SER A 23 -20.38 12.83 -14.06
C SER A 23 -20.69 14.10 -14.87
N GLY A 24 -20.25 15.26 -14.37
CA GLY A 24 -20.30 16.51 -15.12
C GLY A 24 -19.67 16.26 -16.49
N GLY A 25 -20.40 16.59 -17.55
CA GLY A 25 -20.10 16.14 -18.90
C GLY A 25 -18.66 16.44 -19.32
N ALA A 26 -17.86 15.39 -19.43
CA ALA A 26 -16.73 15.39 -20.36
C ALA A 26 -17.34 15.49 -21.77
N ALA A 27 -16.85 16.45 -22.55
CA ALA A 27 -17.11 16.44 -23.98
C ALA A 27 -16.65 15.08 -24.51
N THR A 28 -17.59 14.27 -24.98
CA THR A 28 -17.28 13.02 -25.66
C THR A 28 -16.68 13.38 -27.01
N ASP A 29 -15.37 13.52 -27.08
CA ASP A 29 -14.70 13.45 -28.37
C ASP A 29 -15.07 12.12 -29.05
N ALA A 30 -15.12 12.16 -30.38
CA ALA A 30 -15.57 11.04 -31.19
C ALA A 30 -14.83 9.74 -30.81
N PRO A 31 -15.52 8.57 -30.81
CA PRO A 31 -14.85 7.30 -30.56
C PRO A 31 -13.66 7.15 -31.52
N PRO A 32 -12.54 6.54 -31.09
CA PRO A 32 -11.37 6.35 -31.93
C PRO A 32 -11.78 5.71 -33.27
N ALA A 33 -11.04 6.06 -34.33
CA ALA A 33 -11.21 5.47 -35.66
C ALA A 33 -11.44 3.95 -35.57
N SER A 34 -12.30 3.39 -36.42
CA SER A 34 -12.52 1.94 -36.47
C SER A 34 -11.18 1.25 -36.71
N ASN A 35 -10.61 0.64 -35.67
CA ASN A 35 -9.32 -0.05 -35.64
C ASN A 35 -8.06 0.85 -35.68
N PRO A 36 -7.68 1.52 -34.57
CA PRO A 36 -6.46 2.32 -34.52
C PRO A 36 -5.22 1.41 -34.47
N ALA A 37 -4.13 1.84 -35.14
CA ALA A 37 -2.87 1.09 -35.20
C ALA A 37 -2.16 1.02 -33.83
N HIS A 38 -2.40 2.02 -32.98
CA HIS A 38 -1.80 2.18 -31.64
C HIS A 38 -2.85 2.67 -30.62
N PRO A 39 -2.57 2.56 -29.30
CA PRO A 39 -3.40 3.16 -28.26
C PRO A 39 -3.68 4.65 -28.46
N VAL A 40 -4.85 5.13 -28.04
CA VAL A 40 -5.22 6.56 -28.14
C VAL A 40 -5.59 7.06 -26.75
N VAL A 41 -4.79 8.00 -26.26
CA VAL A 41 -4.94 8.63 -24.94
C VAL A 41 -5.95 9.77 -24.97
N ASP A 42 -6.73 9.88 -23.90
CA ASP A 42 -7.64 10.99 -23.58
C ASP A 42 -7.04 11.88 -22.48
N ALA A 43 -6.23 12.86 -22.88
CA ALA A 43 -5.56 13.77 -21.95
C ALA A 43 -6.54 14.70 -21.20
N SER A 44 -7.72 14.96 -21.78
CA SER A 44 -8.77 15.76 -21.14
C SER A 44 -9.37 15.01 -19.94
N TRP A 45 -9.54 13.68 -20.07
CA TRP A 45 -9.96 12.82 -18.97
C TRP A 45 -8.94 12.83 -17.83
N ILE A 46 -7.65 12.75 -18.15
CA ILE A 46 -6.57 12.79 -17.13
C ILE A 46 -6.67 14.07 -16.30
N TYR A 47 -6.69 15.24 -16.96
CA TYR A 47 -6.76 16.53 -16.26
C TYR A 47 -8.04 16.67 -15.42
N ALA A 48 -9.20 16.27 -15.97
CA ALA A 48 -10.47 16.39 -15.24
C ALA A 48 -10.50 15.53 -13.97
N ASN A 49 -9.93 14.33 -14.01
CA ASN A 49 -9.85 13.45 -12.83
C ASN A 49 -8.78 13.88 -11.85
N ASP A 50 -7.68 14.47 -12.31
CA ASP A 50 -6.69 15.07 -11.42
C ASP A 50 -7.27 16.31 -10.70
N TYR A 51 -8.04 17.14 -11.41
CA TYR A 51 -8.75 18.27 -10.80
C TYR A 51 -9.75 17.79 -9.74
N TYR A 52 -10.50 16.73 -10.04
CA TYR A 52 -11.37 16.09 -9.04
C TYR A 52 -10.57 15.57 -7.85
N ASN A 53 -9.44 14.89 -8.10
CA ASN A 53 -8.58 14.33 -7.07
C ASN A 53 -8.08 15.43 -6.09
N ALA A 54 -7.46 16.48 -6.62
CA ALA A 54 -6.89 17.56 -5.82
C ALA A 54 -7.94 18.37 -5.03
N THR A 55 -9.21 18.32 -5.44
CA THR A 55 -10.32 19.04 -4.77
C THR A 55 -11.10 18.16 -3.78
N HIS A 56 -10.93 16.84 -3.82
CA HIS A 56 -11.69 15.89 -2.99
C HIS A 56 -10.81 15.03 -2.06
N PHE A 57 -9.52 14.84 -2.37
CA PHE A 57 -8.55 14.09 -1.57
C PHE A 57 -7.36 14.98 -1.18
N ILE A 58 -7.64 15.97 -0.34
CA ILE A 58 -6.70 17.06 -0.03
C ILE A 58 -5.63 16.62 0.98
N TYR A 59 -5.89 15.61 1.83
CA TYR A 59 -5.04 15.23 2.96
C TYR A 59 -4.31 13.89 2.74
N LYS A 60 -3.43 13.82 1.74
CA LYS A 60 -2.66 12.60 1.42
C LYS A 60 -1.27 12.64 2.04
N ARG A 61 -1.18 12.69 3.37
CA ARG A 61 0.12 12.80 4.05
C ARG A 61 0.90 11.49 3.94
N ALA A 62 2.14 11.57 3.45
CA ALA A 62 3.07 10.44 3.30
C ALA A 62 3.13 9.51 4.52
N GLY A 63 2.77 8.23 4.34
CA GLY A 63 2.81 7.19 5.37
C GLY A 63 1.80 7.38 6.51
N SER A 64 0.85 8.30 6.37
CA SER A 64 -0.03 8.73 7.45
C SER A 64 -1.49 8.46 7.10
N ASP A 65 -1.84 7.19 7.07
CA ASP A 65 -3.18 6.71 6.69
C ASP A 65 -4.20 6.63 7.85
N GLY A 66 -3.83 6.95 9.10
CA GLY A 66 -4.67 6.84 10.31
C GLY A 66 -3.95 6.28 11.56
N CYS A 67 -4.47 6.59 12.77
CA CYS A 67 -3.71 6.76 14.03
C CYS A 67 -3.09 5.52 14.71
N LEU A 68 -1.97 5.74 15.44
CA LEU A 68 -1.77 5.36 16.86
C LEU A 68 -0.85 6.41 17.54
N GLN A 69 -1.08 6.88 18.77
CA GLN A 69 -0.80 6.13 19.99
C GLN A 69 -1.98 6.25 20.99
N GLY A 70 -2.66 5.13 21.25
CA GLY A 70 -3.69 4.97 22.28
C GLY A 70 -5.06 4.43 21.84
N ALA A 71 -5.29 4.15 20.55
CA ALA A 71 -6.61 3.75 20.04
C ALA A 71 -6.97 2.27 20.31
N THR A 72 -8.28 1.97 20.50
CA THR A 72 -8.86 0.65 20.78
C THR A 72 -9.75 0.07 19.66
N SER A 73 -9.86 0.71 18.48
CA SER A 73 -10.33 0.07 17.24
C SER A 73 -9.96 0.88 15.98
N CYS A 74 -9.44 0.21 14.93
CA CYS A 74 -9.19 0.76 13.57
C CYS A 74 -9.44 -0.26 12.42
N PRO A 75 -10.69 -0.60 12.07
CA PRO A 75 -10.99 -1.19 10.75
C PRO A 75 -11.43 -0.10 9.75
N PHE A 76 -10.86 -0.12 8.53
CA PHE A 76 -11.27 0.73 7.40
C PHE A 76 -12.80 0.80 7.28
N GLY A 77 -13.35 2.02 7.28
CA GLY A 77 -14.80 2.27 7.16
C GLY A 77 -15.62 2.09 8.45
N SER A 78 -14.99 1.99 9.62
CA SER A 78 -15.70 1.90 10.90
C SER A 78 -16.09 3.27 11.46
N PRO A 79 -17.25 3.39 12.14
CA PRO A 79 -17.63 4.63 12.81
C PRO A 79 -16.61 5.04 13.88
N GLY A 80 -16.07 6.26 13.79
CA GLY A 80 -15.05 6.77 14.72
C GLY A 80 -13.62 6.81 14.15
N ASP A 81 -13.43 6.43 12.88
CA ASP A 81 -12.19 6.68 12.15
C ASP A 81 -11.93 8.20 12.03
N ALA A 82 -10.75 8.65 12.44
CA ALA A 82 -10.32 10.05 12.31
C ALA A 82 -10.21 10.49 10.83
N ASN A 83 -10.20 9.53 9.90
CA ASN A 83 -10.16 9.74 8.46
C ASN A 83 -11.54 9.83 7.79
N ASN A 84 -12.63 9.60 8.52
CA ASN A 84 -13.99 9.80 8.01
C ASN A 84 -14.39 11.28 8.07
N LEU A 85 -13.50 12.16 7.61
CA LEU A 85 -13.81 13.57 7.40
C LEU A 85 -14.88 13.68 6.29
N PRO A 86 -15.63 14.79 6.21
CA PRO A 86 -16.57 15.01 5.10
C PRO A 86 -15.86 14.82 3.74
N GLN A 87 -16.60 14.38 2.70
CA GLN A 87 -16.11 13.98 1.37
C GLN A 87 -15.10 14.94 0.69
N ASN A 88 -14.98 16.18 1.15
CA ASN A 88 -14.04 17.21 0.70
C ASN A 88 -12.73 17.30 1.53
N TYR A 89 -12.47 16.35 2.43
CA TYR A 89 -11.28 16.34 3.31
C TYR A 89 -10.65 14.94 3.43
N ASN A 90 -10.92 14.06 2.46
CA ASN A 90 -10.46 12.68 2.44
C ASN A 90 -8.92 12.56 2.27
N GLY A 91 -8.32 11.43 2.68
CA GLY A 91 -6.89 11.17 2.62
C GLY A 91 -6.47 10.04 1.66
N THR A 92 -5.27 9.50 1.86
CA THR A 92 -4.63 8.50 0.97
C THR A 92 -5.49 7.25 0.77
N GLN A 93 -6.19 6.81 1.80
CA GLN A 93 -6.99 5.58 1.77
C GLN A 93 -8.26 5.71 0.92
N GLU A 94 -8.99 6.81 1.07
CA GLU A 94 -10.15 7.11 0.23
C GLU A 94 -9.74 7.34 -1.22
N PHE A 95 -8.58 7.98 -1.44
CA PHE A 95 -7.99 8.11 -2.77
C PHE A 95 -7.70 6.74 -3.38
N ASN A 96 -6.99 5.86 -2.66
CA ASN A 96 -6.64 4.51 -3.14
C ASN A 96 -7.91 3.73 -3.52
N LYS A 97 -8.93 3.78 -2.67
CA LYS A 97 -10.22 3.16 -2.95
C LYS A 97 -10.89 3.76 -4.20
N TRP A 98 -10.97 5.08 -4.30
CA TRP A 98 -11.59 5.77 -5.43
C TRP A 98 -10.85 5.48 -6.74
N TRP A 99 -9.53 5.56 -6.73
CA TRP A 99 -8.65 5.27 -7.86
C TRP A 99 -8.82 3.81 -8.33
N ALA A 100 -8.86 2.85 -7.39
CA ALA A 100 -9.05 1.44 -7.72
C ALA A 100 -10.48 1.13 -8.20
N ASP A 101 -11.49 1.80 -7.65
CA ASP A 101 -12.87 1.71 -8.15
C ASP A 101 -12.93 2.24 -9.59
N LEU A 102 -12.36 3.42 -9.86
CA LEU A 102 -12.29 4.02 -11.18
C LEU A 102 -11.60 3.09 -12.18
N GLY A 103 -10.47 2.49 -11.80
CA GLY A 103 -9.72 1.55 -12.62
C GLY A 103 -10.38 0.17 -12.83
N THR A 104 -11.44 -0.17 -12.10
CA THR A 104 -12.18 -1.43 -12.31
C THR A 104 -13.57 -1.22 -12.91
N THR A 105 -13.95 0.04 -13.17
CA THR A 105 -15.21 0.35 -13.84
C THR A 105 -15.21 -0.13 -15.30
N SER A 106 -16.34 -0.66 -15.75
CA SER A 106 -16.57 -1.03 -17.16
C SER A 106 -17.32 0.09 -17.90
N THR A 107 -16.88 1.33 -17.72
CA THR A 107 -17.38 2.51 -18.43
C THR A 107 -16.54 2.75 -19.70
N ALA A 108 -17.06 3.57 -20.62
CA ALA A 108 -16.34 3.90 -21.86
C ALA A 108 -14.94 4.50 -21.62
N GLN A 109 -14.75 5.18 -20.49
CA GLN A 109 -13.47 5.66 -19.98
C GLN A 109 -13.34 5.32 -18.48
N PRO A 110 -12.13 5.04 -17.97
CA PRO A 110 -10.89 4.90 -18.72
C PRO A 110 -10.74 3.51 -19.38
N ASN A 111 -11.28 2.44 -18.80
CA ASN A 111 -10.82 1.08 -19.15
C ASN A 111 -11.68 0.30 -20.16
N GLY A 112 -12.71 0.93 -20.72
CA GLY A 112 -13.58 0.30 -21.71
C GLY A 112 -14.32 -0.93 -21.17
N VAL A 113 -14.70 -1.84 -22.07
CA VAL A 113 -15.34 -3.12 -21.72
C VAL A 113 -14.37 -4.06 -21.01
N LEU A 114 -13.07 -4.00 -21.30
CA LEU A 114 -12.04 -4.84 -20.70
C LEU A 114 -11.73 -4.46 -19.25
N GLY A 115 -12.20 -3.30 -18.77
CA GLY A 115 -12.12 -2.91 -17.35
C GLY A 115 -12.69 -3.98 -16.39
N LYS A 116 -13.69 -4.78 -16.82
CA LYS A 116 -14.22 -5.87 -15.98
C LYS A 116 -13.26 -7.05 -15.77
N TRP A 117 -12.21 -7.16 -16.59
CA TRP A 117 -11.12 -8.12 -16.37
C TRP A 117 -10.08 -7.63 -15.37
N MET A 118 -10.12 -6.34 -15.02
CA MET A 118 -9.26 -5.81 -13.98
C MET A 118 -9.76 -6.24 -12.60
N SER A 119 -8.82 -6.51 -11.72
CA SER A 119 -9.05 -6.78 -10.30
C SER A 119 -8.21 -5.82 -9.48
N LYS A 120 -8.69 -5.45 -8.29
CA LYS A 120 -7.97 -4.57 -7.37
C LYS A 120 -7.50 -5.31 -6.13
N ARG A 121 -6.32 -4.96 -5.62
CA ARG A 121 -5.73 -5.52 -4.39
C ARG A 121 -5.17 -4.42 -3.50
N ASP A 122 -5.57 -4.46 -2.24
CA ASP A 122 -5.17 -3.49 -1.24
C ASP A 122 -4.13 -4.16 -0.32
N HIS A 123 -2.95 -3.55 -0.18
CA HIS A 123 -1.83 -4.08 0.57
C HIS A 123 -1.43 -3.13 1.68
N LEU A 124 -1.96 -3.38 2.88
CA LEU A 124 -1.68 -2.60 4.08
C LEU A 124 -0.47 -3.17 4.82
N PHE A 125 0.56 -2.35 5.02
CA PHE A 125 1.74 -2.66 5.81
C PHE A 125 1.72 -1.82 7.11
N ALA A 126 1.51 -2.49 8.24
CA ALA A 126 1.54 -1.84 9.55
C ALA A 126 2.97 -1.62 10.05
N GLN A 127 3.25 -0.41 10.56
CA GLN A 127 4.45 -0.06 11.33
C GLN A 127 4.08 0.62 12.66
N ALA A 128 5.01 0.73 13.61
CA ALA A 128 4.72 1.34 14.91
C ALA A 128 4.47 2.85 14.85
N THR A 129 4.91 3.51 13.77
CA THR A 129 4.77 4.97 13.58
C THR A 129 3.80 5.33 12.45
N TYR A 130 3.57 4.41 11.50
CA TYR A 130 2.90 4.65 10.23
C TYR A 130 2.12 3.40 9.77
N GLN A 131 1.07 3.59 8.98
CA GLN A 131 0.45 2.54 8.19
C GLN A 131 0.68 2.91 6.73
N ILE A 132 1.33 2.02 5.98
CA ILE A 132 1.63 2.22 4.56
C ILE A 132 0.61 1.43 3.76
N ASN A 133 0.06 2.02 2.71
CA ASN A 133 -0.80 1.32 1.78
C ASN A 133 -0.25 1.28 0.34
N THR A 134 -0.24 0.09 -0.25
CA THR A 134 -0.08 -0.09 -1.69
C THR A 134 -1.34 -0.67 -2.31
N GLN A 135 -1.98 0.11 -3.19
CA GLN A 135 -3.14 -0.33 -3.94
C GLN A 135 -2.72 -0.74 -5.35
N GLU A 136 -3.08 -1.96 -5.77
CA GLU A 136 -2.75 -2.53 -7.07
C GLU A 136 -4.01 -2.79 -7.90
N LEU A 137 -3.89 -2.64 -9.22
CA LEU A 137 -4.79 -3.14 -10.25
C LEU A 137 -4.07 -4.19 -11.11
N THR A 138 -4.75 -5.28 -11.42
CA THR A 138 -4.21 -6.38 -12.23
C THR A 138 -5.19 -6.74 -13.34
N ILE A 139 -4.72 -6.77 -14.59
CA ILE A 139 -5.38 -7.51 -15.67
C ILE A 139 -4.48 -8.70 -16.08
N PRO A 140 -4.93 -9.94 -15.85
CA PRO A 140 -4.14 -11.11 -16.23
C PRO A 140 -3.93 -11.19 -17.74
N GLY A 141 -2.72 -11.57 -18.17
CA GLY A 141 -2.40 -11.85 -19.56
C GLY A 141 -3.00 -13.17 -20.04
N ALA A 142 -3.36 -13.26 -21.31
CA ALA A 142 -4.01 -14.45 -21.86
C ALA A 142 -3.05 -15.57 -22.29
N ALA A 143 -1.80 -15.25 -22.61
CA ALA A 143 -0.85 -16.22 -23.18
C ALA A 143 0.50 -16.25 -22.45
N CYS A 144 0.84 -15.23 -21.67
CA CYS A 144 2.03 -15.22 -20.83
C CYS A 144 1.73 -14.52 -19.49
N PRO A 145 0.73 -15.00 -18.72
CA PRO A 145 0.31 -14.39 -17.46
C PRO A 145 1.42 -14.30 -16.40
N GLY A 146 2.39 -15.21 -16.44
CA GLY A 146 3.53 -15.23 -15.52
C GLY A 146 4.55 -14.12 -15.74
N GLN A 147 4.53 -13.44 -16.89
CA GLN A 147 5.31 -12.22 -17.09
C GLN A 147 4.42 -10.99 -16.91
N GLN A 148 4.92 -9.99 -16.19
CA GLN A 148 4.17 -8.82 -15.77
C GLN A 148 4.85 -7.54 -16.27
N VAL A 149 4.06 -6.60 -16.77
CA VAL A 149 4.50 -5.20 -16.92
C VAL A 149 3.86 -4.39 -15.81
N MET A 150 4.64 -3.55 -15.15
CA MET A 150 4.18 -2.73 -14.03
C MET A 150 4.21 -1.26 -14.42
N LEU A 151 3.10 -0.57 -14.19
CA LEU A 151 3.07 0.88 -14.17
C LEU A 151 3.00 1.34 -12.71
N ALA A 152 3.88 2.26 -12.33
CA ALA A 152 4.15 2.65 -10.95
C ALA A 152 3.97 4.16 -10.76
N PHE A 153 3.59 4.57 -9.55
CA PHE A 153 3.54 5.97 -9.08
C PHE A 153 3.24 6.01 -7.57
N HIS A 154 3.31 7.18 -6.95
CA HIS A 154 2.85 7.42 -5.58
C HIS A 154 1.68 8.43 -5.54
N PRO A 155 0.87 8.46 -4.47
CA PRO A 155 -0.21 9.43 -4.34
C PRO A 155 -0.04 10.42 -3.18
N ASP A 156 0.99 10.24 -2.34
CA ASP A 156 1.22 11.02 -1.14
C ASP A 156 1.89 12.37 -1.41
N SER A 157 1.69 13.31 -0.48
CA SER A 157 2.12 14.71 -0.52
C SER A 157 2.97 15.07 0.70
N GLN A 158 3.93 16.00 0.55
CA GLN A 158 4.78 16.46 1.66
C GLN A 158 4.07 17.50 2.55
N GLY A 159 4.36 17.45 3.86
CA GLY A 159 4.37 18.65 4.70
C GLY A 159 3.05 19.34 5.06
N VAL A 160 1.88 18.70 4.93
CA VAL A 160 0.60 19.35 5.27
C VAL A 160 0.35 19.46 6.79
N SER A 161 0.11 20.69 7.28
CA SER A 161 -0.38 20.94 8.65
C SER A 161 -1.83 20.47 8.77
N ALA A 162 -2.23 19.89 9.92
CA ALA A 162 -3.63 19.54 10.15
C ALA A 162 -4.50 20.82 10.19
N PRO A 163 -5.66 20.86 9.49
CA PRO A 163 -6.52 22.05 9.49
C PRO A 163 -7.15 22.30 10.87
N GLN A 164 -7.43 23.58 11.19
CA GLN A 164 -8.22 23.90 12.39
C GLN A 164 -9.70 23.53 12.20
N ALA A 165 -10.22 22.71 13.12
CA ALA A 165 -11.58 22.16 13.09
C ALA A 165 -12.73 23.19 13.03
N SER A 166 -12.47 24.47 13.29
CA SER A 166 -13.48 25.54 13.32
C SER A 166 -13.93 26.04 11.95
N ALA A 167 -13.32 25.58 10.85
CA ALA A 167 -13.61 26.04 9.49
C ALA A 167 -14.35 24.99 8.60
N LEU A 168 -14.91 23.93 9.21
CA LEU A 168 -15.40 22.71 8.53
C LEU A 168 -16.87 22.74 8.06
N THR A 169 -17.32 23.77 7.34
CA THR A 169 -18.70 23.80 6.80
C THR A 169 -18.75 24.07 5.29
N GLY A 170 -18.80 23.00 4.48
CA GLY A 170 -19.11 23.04 3.04
C GLY A 170 -17.91 22.75 2.11
N ALA A 171 -18.20 22.52 0.81
CA ALA A 171 -17.18 22.39 -0.22
C ALA A 171 -16.39 23.70 -0.36
N THR A 172 -15.08 23.66 -0.10
CA THR A 172 -14.21 24.83 -0.16
C THR A 172 -13.86 25.14 -1.62
N PRO A 173 -14.16 26.35 -2.13
CA PRO A 173 -13.67 26.78 -3.43
C PRO A 173 -12.14 26.69 -3.46
N TYR A 174 -11.58 26.31 -4.62
CA TYR A 174 -10.13 26.17 -4.81
C TYR A 174 -9.36 27.44 -4.41
N SER A 175 -9.94 28.63 -4.61
CA SER A 175 -9.39 29.92 -4.16
C SER A 175 -9.15 30.04 -2.65
N ASN A 176 -9.89 29.31 -1.83
CA ASN A 176 -9.83 29.36 -0.36
C ASN A 176 -8.83 28.35 0.23
N MET A 177 -8.40 27.34 -0.55
CA MET A 177 -7.36 26.39 -0.14
C MET A 177 -6.00 27.08 -0.01
N TYR A 178 -5.73 28.08 -0.86
CA TYR A 178 -4.46 28.82 -0.91
C TYR A 178 -4.16 29.68 0.31
N SER A 179 -5.18 30.20 0.98
CA SER A 179 -5.01 31.23 2.00
C SER A 179 -4.83 30.71 3.43
N GLY A 180 -4.83 29.39 3.66
CA GLY A 180 -4.99 28.86 5.02
C GLY A 180 -4.23 27.59 5.42
N ASP A 181 -3.12 27.24 4.77
CA ASP A 181 -2.33 26.03 5.10
C ASP A 181 -3.09 24.70 5.01
N TRP A 182 -4.07 24.59 4.10
CA TRP A 182 -4.97 23.42 3.98
C TRP A 182 -4.40 22.25 3.15
N GLY A 183 -3.16 22.36 2.67
CA GLY A 183 -2.52 21.41 1.74
C GLY A 183 -2.60 21.86 0.27
N THR A 184 -1.65 21.37 -0.53
CA THR A 184 -1.45 21.75 -1.95
C THR A 184 -2.42 21.05 -2.90
N GLY A 185 -2.99 19.92 -2.47
CA GLY A 185 -3.71 19.00 -3.34
C GLY A 185 -2.79 18.25 -4.30
N SER A 186 -1.50 18.60 -4.40
CA SER A 186 -0.43 17.88 -5.11
C SER A 186 -0.76 17.43 -6.55
N PRO A 187 -1.34 18.28 -7.41
CA PRO A 187 -1.64 17.91 -8.79
C PRO A 187 -0.37 17.52 -9.59
N TYR A 188 0.78 18.13 -9.28
CA TYR A 188 2.05 17.82 -9.94
C TYR A 188 2.80 16.65 -9.28
N ASP A 189 2.96 16.66 -7.96
CA ASP A 189 3.72 15.66 -7.20
C ASP A 189 2.82 14.89 -6.20
N SER A 190 2.18 13.80 -6.62
CA SER A 190 2.24 13.22 -7.97
C SER A 190 0.89 12.69 -8.48
N ASN A 191 -0.20 13.38 -8.11
CA ASN A 191 -1.55 12.96 -8.47
C ASN A 191 -1.74 12.73 -9.97
N MET A 192 -1.23 13.62 -10.83
CA MET A 192 -1.45 13.44 -12.25
C MET A 192 -0.75 12.19 -12.78
N GLY A 193 0.38 11.78 -12.21
CA GLY A 193 1.01 10.48 -12.51
C GLY A 193 0.05 9.31 -12.26
N ALA A 194 -0.70 9.36 -11.16
CA ALA A 194 -1.71 8.37 -10.82
C ALA A 194 -2.87 8.27 -11.82
N LEU A 195 -3.32 9.42 -12.35
CA LEU A 195 -4.40 9.45 -13.34
C LEU A 195 -3.91 9.15 -14.75
N MET A 196 -2.70 9.59 -15.12
CA MET A 196 -2.06 9.21 -16.37
C MET A 196 -1.94 7.69 -16.48
N ASN A 197 -1.52 7.03 -15.40
CA ASN A 197 -1.42 5.58 -15.33
C ASN A 197 -2.74 4.85 -15.67
N LEU A 198 -3.87 5.31 -15.12
CA LEU A 198 -5.18 4.71 -15.43
C LEU A 198 -5.52 4.86 -16.91
N GLU A 199 -5.21 6.01 -17.49
CA GLU A 199 -5.50 6.26 -18.90
C GLU A 199 -4.48 5.59 -19.84
N GLU A 200 -3.24 5.38 -19.40
CA GLU A 200 -2.23 4.62 -20.13
C GLU A 200 -2.66 3.17 -20.28
N ILE A 201 -3.13 2.55 -19.19
CA ILE A 201 -3.72 1.20 -19.24
C ILE A 201 -5.02 1.23 -20.03
N GLY A 202 -5.90 2.19 -19.75
CA GLY A 202 -7.20 2.32 -20.38
C GLY A 202 -7.11 2.41 -21.89
N SER A 203 -6.20 3.24 -22.41
CA SER A 203 -5.96 3.39 -23.85
C SER A 203 -5.48 2.10 -24.50
N VAL A 204 -4.63 1.32 -23.82
CA VAL A 204 -4.17 -0.01 -24.27
C VAL A 204 -5.33 -1.00 -24.29
N LEU A 205 -6.20 -1.01 -23.28
CA LEU A 205 -7.37 -1.88 -23.22
C LEU A 205 -8.39 -1.55 -24.30
N ARG A 206 -8.72 -0.26 -24.49
CA ARG A 206 -9.61 0.20 -25.57
C ARG A 206 -9.03 -0.11 -26.95
N TRP A 207 -7.71 -0.04 -27.12
CA TRP A 207 -7.03 -0.46 -28.34
C TRP A 207 -7.18 -1.96 -28.61
N HIS A 208 -7.01 -2.80 -27.59
CA HIS A 208 -7.24 -4.23 -27.70
C HIS A 208 -8.67 -4.54 -28.12
N GLU A 209 -9.67 -3.88 -27.52
CA GLU A 209 -11.09 -4.01 -27.88
C GLU A 209 -11.34 -3.68 -29.35
N ALA A 210 -10.85 -2.51 -29.80
CA ALA A 210 -11.02 -2.06 -31.18
C ALA A 210 -10.37 -2.99 -32.21
N ASN A 211 -9.36 -3.76 -31.79
CA ASN A 211 -8.62 -4.71 -32.62
C ASN A 211 -9.09 -6.18 -32.46
N GLY A 212 -10.03 -6.48 -31.56
CA GLY A 212 -10.43 -7.87 -31.25
C GLY A 212 -9.35 -8.70 -30.56
N THR A 213 -8.41 -8.04 -29.88
CA THR A 213 -7.26 -8.66 -29.20
C THR A 213 -7.36 -8.52 -27.69
N TYR A 214 -6.36 -9.03 -26.98
CA TYR A 214 -6.25 -8.99 -25.52
C TYR A 214 -4.77 -8.97 -25.11
N PRO A 215 -4.41 -8.43 -23.91
CA PRO A 215 -3.03 -8.43 -23.43
C PRO A 215 -2.39 -9.83 -23.43
N LYS A 216 -1.18 -9.94 -24.00
CA LYS A 216 -0.41 -11.18 -23.98
C LYS A 216 0.09 -11.47 -22.55
N ARG A 217 0.69 -10.46 -21.92
CA ARG A 217 1.26 -10.49 -20.56
C ARG A 217 0.32 -9.83 -19.56
N THR A 218 0.53 -10.13 -18.29
CA THR A 218 -0.22 -9.48 -17.20
C THR A 218 0.21 -8.02 -17.12
N ILE A 219 -0.76 -7.10 -17.10
CA ILE A 219 -0.51 -5.67 -16.88
C ILE A 219 -0.93 -5.37 -15.45
N LYS A 220 0.00 -4.81 -14.68
CA LYS A 220 -0.22 -4.34 -13.32
C LYS A 220 -0.04 -2.84 -13.25
N SER A 221 -0.78 -2.23 -12.35
CA SER A 221 -0.56 -0.87 -11.91
C SER A 221 -0.63 -0.77 -10.41
N ALA A 222 0.27 -0.02 -9.79
CA ALA A 222 0.32 0.13 -8.36
C ALA A 222 0.56 1.59 -7.96
N VAL A 223 -0.10 1.98 -6.86
CA VAL A 223 0.09 3.26 -6.18
C VAL A 223 0.87 2.95 -4.89
N TYR A 224 2.03 3.56 -4.70
CA TYR A 224 2.89 3.32 -3.55
C TYR A 224 2.79 4.47 -2.55
N ASP A 225 2.32 4.23 -1.34
CA ASP A 225 2.37 5.26 -0.28
C ASP A 225 3.78 5.44 0.31
N ALA A 226 4.01 6.58 0.95
CA ALA A 226 5.24 6.96 1.65
C ALA A 226 6.47 7.04 0.73
N GLU A 227 6.29 7.45 -0.52
CA GLU A 227 7.38 7.74 -1.44
C GLU A 227 8.24 8.88 -0.91
N LEU A 228 7.61 9.95 -0.42
CA LEU A 228 8.29 11.17 0.03
C LEU A 228 9.00 10.99 1.38
N GLN A 229 8.91 9.80 1.99
CA GLN A 229 9.69 9.40 3.17
C GLN A 229 10.94 8.58 2.80
N GLY A 230 11.28 8.52 1.50
CA GLY A 230 12.46 7.81 0.99
C GLY A 230 12.12 6.50 0.28
N LEU A 231 11.16 6.54 -0.65
CA LEU A 231 10.73 5.42 -1.49
C LEU A 231 10.25 4.21 -0.69
N ILE A 232 9.55 4.46 0.43
CA ILE A 232 9.27 3.40 1.41
C ILE A 232 8.28 2.39 0.81
N GLY A 233 7.15 2.82 0.25
CA GLY A 233 6.14 1.90 -0.31
C GLY A 233 6.66 1.03 -1.45
N SER A 234 7.35 1.63 -2.42
CA SER A 234 7.96 0.88 -3.52
C SER A 234 9.12 0.00 -3.07
N GLY A 235 9.87 0.44 -2.05
CA GLY A 235 10.85 -0.35 -1.34
C GLY A 235 10.23 -1.59 -0.69
N PHE A 236 9.08 -1.46 -0.03
CA PHE A 236 8.33 -2.60 0.54
C PHE A 236 7.85 -3.54 -0.56
N TYR A 237 7.19 -3.00 -1.58
CA TYR A 237 6.66 -3.77 -2.71
C TYR A 237 7.75 -4.60 -3.39
N SER A 238 8.86 -3.95 -3.78
CA SER A 238 9.95 -4.57 -4.54
C SER A 238 10.94 -5.34 -3.68
N SER A 239 10.87 -5.19 -2.36
CA SER A 239 11.77 -5.87 -1.44
C SER A 239 11.86 -7.35 -1.80
N THR A 240 13.07 -7.88 -1.80
CA THR A 240 13.28 -9.32 -1.85
C THR A 240 12.80 -9.98 -0.55
N GLY A 241 12.22 -9.21 0.38
CA GLY A 241 12.53 -9.34 1.78
C GLY A 241 13.99 -8.99 1.98
N SER A 242 14.28 -7.96 2.77
CA SER A 242 15.46 -8.04 3.63
C SER A 242 15.29 -9.37 4.36
N GLY A 243 16.10 -10.41 4.25
CA GLY A 243 17.45 -10.56 3.77
C GLY A 243 17.96 -11.69 4.65
N ALA A 244 17.96 -12.92 4.14
CA ALA A 244 18.47 -14.06 4.90
C ALA A 244 19.82 -13.67 5.51
N THR A 245 19.94 -13.80 6.82
CA THR A 245 21.18 -13.54 7.55
C THR A 245 21.80 -14.86 7.94
N THR A 246 22.96 -14.83 8.57
CA THR A 246 23.61 -16.04 9.05
C THR A 246 23.91 -15.93 10.54
N LEU A 247 23.90 -17.08 11.21
CA LEU A 247 24.40 -17.18 12.58
C LEU A 247 25.87 -16.76 12.64
N ILE A 248 26.20 -15.86 13.57
CA ILE A 248 27.61 -15.52 13.88
C ILE A 248 28.14 -16.24 15.12
N GLU A 249 27.24 -16.91 15.84
CA GLU A 249 27.56 -17.79 16.97
C GLU A 249 26.85 -19.13 16.77
N PRO A 250 27.50 -20.26 17.12
CA PRO A 250 26.85 -21.56 17.05
C PRO A 250 25.73 -21.63 18.08
N MET A 251 24.66 -22.36 17.77
CA MET A 251 23.52 -22.55 18.64
C MET A 251 23.35 -24.03 18.96
N SER A 252 23.44 -24.41 20.23
CA SER A 252 23.22 -25.80 20.64
C SER A 252 21.74 -26.15 20.70
N ALA A 253 21.41 -27.43 20.50
CA ALA A 253 20.09 -27.98 20.78
C ALA A 253 19.64 -27.59 22.20
N GLY A 254 18.40 -27.12 22.33
CA GLY A 254 17.84 -26.59 23.57
C GLY A 254 18.12 -25.10 23.84
N SER A 255 18.87 -24.41 22.98
CA SER A 255 19.03 -22.95 23.07
C SER A 255 17.84 -22.20 22.45
N SER A 256 17.48 -21.06 23.04
CA SER A 256 16.51 -20.12 22.46
C SER A 256 17.14 -18.80 22.05
N LYS A 257 18.45 -18.62 22.26
CA LYS A 257 19.17 -17.39 21.94
C LYS A 257 19.93 -17.54 20.62
N MET A 258 19.75 -16.55 19.75
CA MET A 258 20.31 -16.49 18.41
C MET A 258 21.07 -15.20 18.18
N VAL A 259 22.24 -15.25 17.54
CA VAL A 259 23.05 -14.07 17.21
C VAL A 259 23.38 -14.09 15.72
N VAL A 260 23.11 -13.00 15.01
CA VAL A 260 23.14 -12.94 13.53
C VAL A 260 24.07 -11.84 12.97
N ALA A 261 24.50 -12.02 11.72
CA ALA A 261 25.60 -11.25 11.10
C ALA A 261 25.27 -9.83 10.64
N ASN A 262 24.03 -9.58 10.21
CA ASN A 262 23.65 -8.28 9.65
C ASN A 262 22.29 -7.82 10.18
N ALA A 263 22.31 -6.68 10.89
CA ALA A 263 21.13 -5.99 11.40
C ALA A 263 20.77 -4.72 10.61
N ALA A 264 21.49 -4.34 9.55
CA ALA A 264 21.13 -3.17 8.73
C ALA A 264 19.81 -3.35 7.95
N ALA A 265 19.32 -4.58 7.86
CA ALA A 265 17.98 -4.94 7.38
C ALA A 265 16.88 -4.92 8.47
N LEU A 266 17.25 -4.51 9.69
CA LEU A 266 16.50 -4.64 10.94
C LEU A 266 16.69 -3.40 11.81
N VAL A 267 15.79 -2.43 11.72
CA VAL A 267 15.93 -1.20 12.49
C VAL A 267 15.49 -1.42 13.94
N PRO A 268 16.22 -0.85 14.93
CA PRO A 268 15.77 -0.78 16.32
C PRO A 268 14.52 0.09 16.46
N SER A 269 13.59 -0.35 17.31
CA SER A 269 12.36 0.35 17.70
C SER A 269 11.41 0.76 16.57
N GLY A 270 10.42 -0.11 16.28
CA GLY A 270 9.12 0.32 15.76
C GLY A 270 8.89 0.26 14.25
N THR A 271 9.91 0.01 13.43
CA THR A 271 9.74 -0.17 11.98
C THR A 271 9.95 -1.65 11.64
N SER A 272 9.02 -2.26 10.90
CA SER A 272 9.00 -3.70 10.61
C SER A 272 10.28 -4.18 9.89
N GLY A 273 11.24 -4.70 10.66
CA GLY A 273 12.39 -5.48 10.17
C GLY A 273 12.15 -6.99 10.30
N ILE A 274 13.05 -7.80 9.72
CA ILE A 274 13.03 -9.28 9.64
C ILE A 274 12.68 -10.02 10.96
N PHE A 275 12.98 -9.43 12.13
CA PHE A 275 12.96 -10.07 13.45
C PHE A 275 12.26 -9.19 14.51
N ALA A 276 11.14 -8.57 14.13
CA ALA A 276 10.25 -7.96 15.10
C ALA A 276 9.68 -9.03 16.08
N VAL A 277 9.41 -8.64 17.32
CA VAL A 277 8.75 -9.53 18.29
C VAL A 277 7.40 -9.99 17.74
N GLY A 278 7.14 -11.29 17.78
CA GLY A 278 5.95 -11.94 17.22
C GLY A 278 6.10 -12.39 15.76
N SER A 279 7.17 -12.00 15.07
CA SER A 279 7.42 -12.43 13.69
C SER A 279 7.92 -13.87 13.60
N PRO A 280 7.45 -14.67 12.61
CA PRO A 280 7.98 -16.02 12.39
C PRO A 280 9.44 -15.99 11.90
N VAL A 281 10.18 -17.07 12.09
CA VAL A 281 11.56 -17.22 11.61
C VAL A 281 11.78 -18.64 11.12
N ALA A 282 12.41 -18.78 9.97
CA ALA A 282 12.94 -20.03 9.42
C ALA A 282 14.45 -20.10 9.71
N ILE A 283 14.91 -21.26 10.18
CA ILE A 283 16.32 -21.52 10.50
C ILE A 283 16.75 -22.79 9.78
N ASP A 284 17.88 -22.73 9.07
CA ASP A 284 18.46 -23.83 8.29
C ASP A 284 17.54 -24.27 7.13
N ASP A 285 17.65 -23.58 5.98
CA ASP A 285 16.82 -23.79 4.77
C ASP A 285 16.87 -25.22 4.20
N SER A 286 17.80 -26.07 4.66
CA SER A 286 17.89 -27.47 4.23
C SER A 286 16.98 -28.43 5.03
N ASP A 287 16.50 -28.00 6.21
CA ASP A 287 15.79 -28.83 7.18
C ASP A 287 14.95 -27.97 8.16
N THR A 288 14.25 -26.97 7.60
CA THR A 288 13.71 -25.77 8.26
C THR A 288 13.09 -26.00 9.64
N GLN A 289 13.65 -25.34 10.66
CA GLN A 289 13.01 -25.19 11.98
C GLN A 289 12.25 -23.87 12.06
N ASN A 290 10.91 -23.92 11.92
CA ASN A 290 10.04 -22.76 12.09
C ASN A 290 9.96 -22.36 13.57
N ASN A 291 10.07 -21.06 13.85
CA ASN A 291 10.00 -20.49 15.19
C ASN A 291 9.38 -19.09 15.17
N VAL A 292 9.30 -18.41 16.31
CA VAL A 292 8.80 -17.04 16.45
C VAL A 292 9.79 -16.23 17.28
N VAL A 293 10.01 -14.96 16.93
CA VAL A 293 10.79 -14.05 17.76
C VAL A 293 9.99 -13.70 19.01
N ALA A 294 10.47 -14.12 20.18
CA ALA A 294 9.85 -13.81 21.47
C ALA A 294 10.32 -12.46 22.05
N GLN A 295 11.57 -12.06 21.80
CA GLN A 295 12.12 -10.77 22.24
C GLN A 295 13.15 -10.22 21.23
N GLY A 296 13.08 -8.91 20.98
CA GLY A 296 14.04 -8.15 20.17
C GLY A 296 15.29 -7.78 20.97
N SER A 297 16.31 -7.26 20.28
CA SER A 297 17.68 -7.15 20.81
C SER A 297 18.44 -5.91 20.34
N THR A 298 19.54 -5.58 21.02
CA THR A 298 20.67 -4.76 20.51
C THR A 298 21.60 -5.63 19.64
N PHE A 299 22.28 -5.07 18.65
CA PHE A 299 22.98 -5.87 17.62
C PHE A 299 24.46 -5.53 17.45
N SER A 300 25.14 -6.38 16.66
CA SER A 300 26.56 -6.26 16.34
C SER A 300 26.89 -4.86 15.82
N THR A 301 27.80 -4.17 16.49
CA THR A 301 28.18 -2.79 16.12
C THR A 301 29.27 -2.81 15.05
N THR A 302 29.52 -1.67 14.41
CA THR A 302 30.68 -1.51 13.53
C THR A 302 31.95 -1.97 14.29
N PRO A 303 32.75 -2.89 13.73
CA PRO A 303 33.95 -3.38 14.39
C PRO A 303 34.91 -2.22 14.71
N THR A 304 35.49 -2.24 15.90
CA THR A 304 36.75 -1.53 16.15
C THR A 304 37.93 -2.46 15.87
N THR A 305 39.16 -1.98 16.01
CA THR A 305 40.36 -2.81 15.91
C THR A 305 41.12 -2.84 17.21
N LEU A 306 41.87 -3.91 17.45
CA LEU A 306 42.79 -3.98 18.58
C LEU A 306 43.91 -2.96 18.38
N SER A 307 44.04 -2.00 19.29
CA SER A 307 45.12 -1.00 19.27
C SER A 307 46.46 -1.55 19.77
N ALA A 308 46.47 -2.76 20.33
CA ALA A 308 47.66 -3.52 20.69
C ALA A 308 47.37 -5.03 20.60
N ALA A 309 48.39 -5.84 20.33
CA ALA A 309 48.25 -7.29 20.34
C ALA A 309 47.86 -7.81 21.73
N THR A 310 47.04 -8.85 21.79
CA THR A 310 46.61 -9.52 23.02
C THR A 310 47.25 -10.91 23.09
N VAL A 311 47.45 -11.39 24.32
CA VAL A 311 48.09 -12.69 24.60
C VAL A 311 47.07 -13.68 25.12
N VAL A 312 47.39 -14.98 25.04
CA VAL A 312 46.64 -16.04 25.69
C VAL A 312 46.50 -15.72 27.19
N GLY A 313 45.28 -15.85 27.72
CA GLY A 313 44.96 -15.54 29.12
C GLY A 313 44.52 -14.10 29.36
N ALA A 314 44.56 -13.22 28.34
CA ALA A 314 44.18 -11.81 28.51
C ALA A 314 42.69 -11.66 28.87
N THR A 315 42.43 -10.93 29.96
CA THR A 315 41.08 -10.50 30.38
C THR A 315 40.82 -9.02 30.10
N ASN A 316 41.77 -8.32 29.48
CA ASN A 316 41.60 -6.93 29.06
C ASN A 316 42.20 -6.74 27.66
N ILE A 317 41.40 -6.21 26.74
CA ILE A 317 41.83 -5.94 25.36
C ILE A 317 41.94 -4.43 25.12
N LYS A 318 42.92 -4.01 24.32
CA LYS A 318 43.10 -2.61 23.94
C LYS A 318 42.50 -2.38 22.58
N VAL A 319 41.56 -1.44 22.48
CA VAL A 319 40.80 -1.17 21.25
C VAL A 319 41.01 0.27 20.79
N GLN A 320 41.00 0.49 19.47
CA GLN A 320 41.17 1.81 18.87
C GLN A 320 40.02 2.76 19.19
N SER A 321 38.81 2.23 19.36
CA SER A 321 37.62 2.97 19.79
C SER A 321 36.83 2.12 20.78
N VAL A 322 36.25 2.77 21.78
CA VAL A 322 35.26 2.17 22.70
C VAL A 322 33.83 2.61 22.36
N ALA A 323 33.67 3.43 21.31
CA ALA A 323 32.35 3.86 20.86
C ALA A 323 31.51 2.64 20.47
N ASN A 324 30.23 2.65 20.88
CA ASN A 324 29.24 1.62 20.61
C ASN A 324 29.48 0.25 21.30
N LEU A 325 30.46 0.12 22.19
CA LEU A 325 30.57 -1.07 23.06
C LEU A 325 29.62 -0.96 24.25
N THR A 326 29.04 -2.06 24.72
CA THR A 326 28.13 -2.08 25.88
C THR A 326 28.49 -3.17 26.88
N VAL A 327 28.50 -2.84 28.17
CA VAL A 327 28.72 -3.83 29.25
C VAL A 327 27.58 -4.86 29.26
N GLY A 328 27.95 -6.13 29.37
CA GLY A 328 27.03 -7.27 29.35
C GLY A 328 26.87 -7.92 27.97
N HIS A 329 27.29 -7.26 26.89
CA HIS A 329 27.29 -7.86 25.56
C HIS A 329 28.46 -8.83 25.35
N GLN A 330 28.31 -9.75 24.39
CA GLN A 330 29.44 -10.55 23.90
C GLN A 330 30.28 -9.73 22.94
N ILE A 331 31.60 -9.83 23.06
CA ILE A 331 32.56 -9.28 22.10
C ILE A 331 33.26 -10.42 21.38
N ARG A 332 33.27 -10.35 20.04
CA ARG A 332 34.05 -11.20 19.16
C ARG A 332 35.40 -10.54 18.89
N VAL A 333 36.48 -11.31 19.02
CA VAL A 333 37.83 -10.92 18.56
C VAL A 333 38.15 -11.70 17.29
N ASP A 334 38.76 -11.01 16.33
CA ASP A 334 38.94 -11.36 14.91
C ASP A 334 37.67 -11.33 14.05
N THR A 335 37.89 -11.39 12.73
CA THR A 335 36.84 -11.39 11.71
C THR A 335 36.10 -12.73 11.73
N LEU A 336 34.81 -12.69 11.41
CA LEU A 336 33.98 -13.90 11.33
C LEU A 336 34.60 -14.93 10.39
N GLY A 337 34.73 -16.18 10.85
CA GLY A 337 35.30 -17.29 10.07
C GLY A 337 36.82 -17.45 10.21
N ASP A 338 37.50 -16.59 10.96
CA ASP A 338 38.91 -16.79 11.31
C ASP A 338 39.04 -17.97 12.30
N PRO A 339 39.97 -18.93 12.10
CA PRO A 339 40.20 -20.02 13.06
C PRO A 339 40.67 -19.55 14.44
N LYS A 340 41.13 -18.30 14.57
CA LYS A 340 41.51 -17.67 15.84
C LYS A 340 40.37 -16.96 16.53
N GLN A 341 39.18 -16.91 15.93
CA GLN A 341 38.03 -16.20 16.48
C GLN A 341 37.66 -16.70 17.87
N GLU A 342 37.44 -15.78 18.81
CA GLU A 342 37.00 -16.07 20.17
C GLU A 342 35.96 -15.08 20.67
N PHE A 343 35.19 -15.49 21.68
CA PHE A 343 34.10 -14.70 22.26
C PHE A 343 34.26 -14.59 23.78
N SER A 344 33.92 -13.43 24.34
CA SER A 344 33.84 -13.20 25.79
C SER A 344 32.81 -12.12 26.12
N THR A 345 32.34 -12.02 27.37
CA THR A 345 31.39 -10.96 27.76
C THR A 345 32.13 -9.71 28.21
N ILE A 346 31.69 -8.54 27.76
CA ILE A 346 32.21 -7.24 28.20
C ILE A 346 31.78 -7.01 29.65
N GLN A 347 32.71 -7.01 30.60
CA GLN A 347 32.43 -6.70 32.01
C GLN A 347 32.55 -5.21 32.32
N ALA A 348 33.48 -4.50 31.67
CA ALA A 348 33.68 -3.08 31.88
C ALA A 348 34.33 -2.44 30.65
N ILE A 349 33.99 -1.18 30.41
CA ILE A 349 34.53 -0.39 29.30
C ILE A 349 35.37 0.75 29.89
N GLY A 350 36.64 0.79 29.50
CA GLY A 350 37.60 1.81 29.86
C GLY A 350 37.82 2.83 28.73
N THR A 351 39.03 3.38 28.64
CA THR A 351 39.42 4.33 27.60
C THR A 351 40.09 3.63 26.41
N ALA A 352 39.90 4.20 25.21
CA ALA A 352 40.45 3.71 23.95
C ALA A 352 41.97 3.96 23.81
N GLY A 353 42.59 3.26 22.86
CA GLY A 353 43.99 3.37 22.49
C GLY A 353 44.91 2.37 23.19
N ALA A 354 46.13 2.22 22.67
CA ALA A 354 47.12 1.27 23.20
C ALA A 354 47.52 1.57 24.65
N SER A 355 47.47 2.84 25.06
CA SER A 355 47.71 3.30 26.43
C SER A 355 46.43 3.45 27.27
N GLY A 356 45.27 3.16 26.71
CA GLY A 356 43.98 3.26 27.39
C GLY A 356 43.75 2.14 28.41
N THR A 357 42.72 2.28 29.26
CA THR A 357 42.35 1.23 30.22
C THR A 357 41.67 0.03 29.57
N GLY A 358 41.22 0.14 28.30
CA GLY A 358 40.77 -0.99 27.48
C GLY A 358 39.40 -1.55 27.88
N VAL A 359 39.06 -2.71 27.35
CA VAL A 359 37.78 -3.41 27.60
C VAL A 359 38.06 -4.67 28.42
N THR A 360 37.40 -4.80 29.57
CA THR A 360 37.55 -5.96 30.46
C THR A 360 36.57 -7.06 30.07
N LEU A 361 37.06 -8.29 30.02
CA LEU A 361 36.37 -9.49 29.56
C LEU A 361 36.06 -10.44 30.73
N SER A 362 34.91 -11.13 30.66
CA SER A 362 34.47 -12.05 31.71
C SER A 362 35.24 -13.35 31.76
N THR A 363 35.69 -13.82 30.62
CA THR A 363 36.54 -15.00 30.47
C THR A 363 37.81 -14.63 29.73
N PRO A 364 38.98 -15.17 30.13
CA PRO A 364 40.24 -14.93 29.44
C PRO A 364 40.19 -15.51 28.02
N LEU A 365 40.83 -14.82 27.08
CA LEU A 365 41.05 -15.31 25.71
C LEU A 365 41.95 -16.56 25.74
N LYS A 366 41.68 -17.56 24.91
CA LYS A 366 42.50 -18.79 24.83
C LYS A 366 43.54 -18.68 23.72
N GLN A 367 43.44 -17.68 22.84
CA GLN A 367 44.34 -17.40 21.74
C GLN A 367 45.00 -16.02 21.87
N ALA A 368 46.07 -15.81 21.12
CA ALA A 368 46.72 -14.52 20.99
C ALA A 368 46.27 -13.85 19.68
N HIS A 369 45.96 -12.56 19.74
CA HIS A 369 45.42 -11.81 18.61
C HIS A 369 46.32 -10.61 18.27
N ALA A 370 46.49 -10.33 16.99
CA ALA A 370 47.40 -9.29 16.54
C ALA A 370 46.83 -7.88 16.76
N SER A 371 47.70 -6.87 16.84
CA SER A 371 47.26 -5.49 16.70
C SER A 371 46.62 -5.30 15.33
N GLY A 372 45.51 -4.58 15.26
CA GLY A 372 44.70 -4.41 14.05
C GLY A 372 43.63 -5.49 13.85
N ALA A 373 43.62 -6.57 14.64
CA ALA A 373 42.54 -7.55 14.64
C ALA A 373 41.19 -6.88 14.94
N ALA A 374 40.12 -7.34 14.31
CA ALA A 374 38.79 -6.82 14.56
C ALA A 374 38.33 -7.14 16.00
N ALA A 375 37.65 -6.20 16.64
CA ALA A 375 36.94 -6.42 17.89
C ALA A 375 35.52 -5.88 17.71
N THR A 376 34.55 -6.77 17.81
CA THR A 376 33.15 -6.47 17.46
C THR A 376 32.26 -6.82 18.64
N ASP A 377 31.58 -5.84 19.22
CA ASP A 377 30.46 -6.10 20.12
C ASP A 377 29.33 -6.71 19.27
N ASN A 378 28.82 -7.88 19.65
CA ASN A 378 27.82 -8.66 18.92
C ASN A 378 26.37 -8.31 19.31
N GLY A 379 26.17 -7.48 20.34
CA GLY A 379 24.84 -7.17 20.89
C GLY A 379 24.27 -8.25 21.81
N THR A 380 22.96 -8.18 22.06
CA THR A 380 22.24 -9.10 22.96
C THR A 380 21.70 -10.37 22.28
N GLY A 381 21.63 -10.43 20.94
CA GLY A 381 21.00 -11.50 20.18
C GLY A 381 19.46 -11.61 20.34
N ILE A 382 18.80 -12.26 19.38
CA ILE A 382 17.34 -12.48 19.35
C ILE A 382 16.96 -13.67 20.25
N ILE A 383 15.82 -13.59 20.94
CA ILE A 383 15.24 -14.71 21.69
C ILE A 383 14.09 -15.32 20.90
N LEU A 384 14.12 -16.63 20.73
CA LEU A 384 13.10 -17.45 20.08
C LEU A 384 12.04 -17.91 21.08
N ALA A 385 10.81 -18.10 20.61
CA ALA A 385 9.67 -18.56 21.41
C ALA A 385 9.80 -20.03 21.84
N ALA A 386 10.48 -20.85 21.03
CA ALA A 386 10.80 -22.23 21.36
C ALA A 386 12.32 -22.48 21.22
N PRO A 387 12.91 -23.39 22.01
CA PRO A 387 14.28 -23.82 21.79
C PRO A 387 14.49 -24.53 20.45
N VAL A 388 15.65 -24.34 19.83
CA VAL A 388 16.05 -25.14 18.65
C VAL A 388 16.27 -26.60 19.04
N GLN A 389 15.97 -27.52 18.13
CA GLN A 389 15.95 -28.97 18.40
C GLN A 389 17.27 -29.67 18.05
N LYS A 390 18.18 -29.00 17.33
CA LYS A 390 19.49 -29.52 16.93
C LYS A 390 20.58 -28.44 17.01
N ASP A 391 21.84 -28.89 16.99
CA ASP A 391 22.99 -28.00 16.92
C ASP A 391 23.07 -27.32 15.54
N LEU A 392 23.30 -26.01 15.54
CA LEU A 392 23.40 -25.15 14.36
C LEU A 392 24.77 -24.46 14.37
N PRO A 393 25.63 -24.69 13.36
CA PRO A 393 26.93 -24.05 13.27
C PRO A 393 26.86 -22.56 12.89
N VAL A 394 27.98 -21.86 13.07
CA VAL A 394 28.18 -20.52 12.48
C VAL A 394 27.99 -20.60 10.97
N GLY A 395 27.32 -19.62 10.38
CA GLY A 395 27.01 -19.56 8.95
C GLY A 395 25.65 -20.14 8.57
N THR A 396 24.93 -20.83 9.47
CA THR A 396 23.55 -21.29 9.21
C THR A 396 22.65 -20.12 8.84
N THR A 397 21.87 -20.29 7.77
CA THR A 397 20.92 -19.30 7.28
C THR A 397 19.74 -19.10 8.23
N VAL A 398 19.33 -17.84 8.40
CA VAL A 398 18.20 -17.40 9.21
C VAL A 398 17.38 -16.39 8.41
N SER A 399 16.09 -16.66 8.27
CA SER A 399 15.16 -15.87 7.44
C SER A 399 13.90 -15.51 8.24
N GLY A 400 13.38 -14.29 8.10
CA GLY A 400 12.10 -13.86 8.72
C GLY A 400 10.98 -13.66 7.70
N PRO A 401 9.77 -13.21 8.12
CA PRO A 401 8.71 -12.88 7.20
C PRO A 401 9.18 -11.75 6.29
N THR A 402 8.93 -11.94 5.01
CA THR A 402 9.30 -10.99 3.98
C THR A 402 8.04 -10.27 3.50
N THR A 403 8.13 -8.96 3.32
CA THR A 403 7.01 -8.07 2.99
C THR A 403 6.86 -7.80 1.49
N GLY A 404 7.80 -8.30 0.67
CA GLY A 404 7.81 -8.10 -0.77
C GLY A 404 6.64 -8.76 -1.48
N LEU A 405 6.10 -8.07 -2.49
CA LEU A 405 4.95 -8.51 -3.28
C LEU A 405 5.34 -9.05 -4.67
N ILE A 406 6.64 -9.02 -5.00
CA ILE A 406 7.17 -9.67 -6.19
C ILE A 406 7.51 -11.13 -5.88
N SER A 407 6.99 -12.04 -6.72
CA SER A 407 7.32 -13.47 -6.67
C SER A 407 8.81 -13.71 -6.86
N ASP A 408 9.35 -14.72 -6.16
CA ASP A 408 10.74 -15.15 -6.33
C ASP A 408 10.87 -16.33 -7.31
N GLY A 409 9.75 -16.85 -7.82
CA GLY A 409 9.74 -17.95 -8.78
C GLY A 409 10.01 -17.53 -10.23
N PRO A 410 10.10 -18.51 -11.15
CA PRO A 410 10.19 -18.27 -12.59
C PRO A 410 9.01 -17.47 -13.17
N GLN A 411 7.84 -17.60 -12.57
CA GLN A 411 6.65 -16.81 -12.91
C GLN A 411 6.39 -15.72 -11.87
N GLY A 412 5.63 -14.70 -12.26
CA GLY A 412 5.45 -13.47 -11.51
C GLY A 412 6.60 -12.47 -11.73
N GLN A 413 7.41 -12.66 -12.77
CA GLN A 413 8.50 -11.76 -13.10
C GLN A 413 8.01 -10.47 -13.74
N ILE A 414 8.53 -9.34 -13.26
CA ILE A 414 8.30 -8.04 -13.87
C ILE A 414 9.32 -7.83 -15.00
N VAL A 415 8.84 -7.70 -16.24
CA VAL A 415 9.68 -7.50 -17.44
C VAL A 415 10.02 -6.03 -17.71
N GLY A 416 9.30 -5.12 -17.06
CA GLY A 416 9.54 -3.68 -17.13
C GLY A 416 8.68 -2.93 -16.12
N VAL A 417 9.26 -1.94 -15.45
CA VAL A 417 8.53 -0.96 -14.63
C VAL A 417 8.58 0.40 -15.30
N LEU A 418 7.43 0.96 -15.62
CA LEU A 418 7.31 2.33 -16.11
C LEU A 418 6.74 3.19 -14.98
N ASN A 419 7.56 4.12 -14.51
CA ASN A 419 7.21 4.94 -13.37
C ASN A 419 7.02 6.39 -13.82
N ASN A 420 5.83 6.94 -13.62
CA ASN A 420 5.51 8.33 -13.95
C ASN A 420 5.42 9.15 -12.66
N ASP A 421 6.58 9.30 -12.03
CA ASP A 421 6.77 9.64 -10.62
C ASP A 421 7.35 11.05 -10.45
N GLN A 422 6.89 11.75 -9.40
CA GLN A 422 7.27 13.07 -8.89
C GLN A 422 7.30 14.26 -9.87
N ASN A 423 7.39 14.03 -11.19
CA ASN A 423 7.86 15.06 -12.10
C ASN A 423 7.55 14.80 -13.58
N GLY A 424 6.77 13.76 -13.90
CA GLY A 424 6.62 13.24 -15.26
C GLY A 424 5.91 14.16 -16.27
N ILE A 425 5.28 15.23 -15.81
CA ILE A 425 4.85 16.33 -16.68
C ILE A 425 5.93 17.39 -16.59
N ASN A 426 6.79 17.49 -17.60
CA ASN A 426 7.72 18.60 -17.66
C ASN A 426 6.93 19.90 -17.75
N TYR A 427 6.96 20.66 -16.68
CA TYR A 427 6.54 22.04 -16.62
C TYR A 427 7.57 22.91 -17.34
N PRO A 428 7.29 23.66 -18.43
CA PRO A 428 6.12 23.79 -19.33
C PRO A 428 5.80 22.76 -20.45
N ALA A 429 4.60 22.84 -21.06
CA ALA A 429 4.28 22.12 -22.30
C ALA A 429 4.85 22.71 -23.59
N LEU A 430 5.62 23.78 -23.49
CA LEU A 430 6.45 24.32 -24.58
C LEU A 430 7.53 23.32 -25.05
N HIS A 431 7.64 22.19 -24.34
CA HIS A 431 8.61 21.12 -24.58
C HIS A 431 8.14 20.12 -25.62
N TRP A 432 7.01 20.37 -26.28
CA TRP A 432 6.77 19.79 -27.57
C TRP A 432 6.86 20.91 -28.61
N GLY A 433 8.10 21.31 -28.91
CA GLY A 433 8.44 21.67 -30.29
C GLY A 433 9.03 23.01 -30.69
N THR A 434 9.81 23.74 -29.89
CA THR A 434 10.74 24.70 -30.51
C THR A 434 12.04 24.80 -29.75
N ASP A 435 13.08 25.39 -30.34
CA ASP A 435 14.30 25.75 -29.61
C ASP A 435 14.13 26.98 -28.66
N HIS A 436 12.89 27.44 -28.40
CA HIS A 436 12.66 28.80 -27.92
C HIS A 436 11.54 28.93 -26.88
N TYR A 437 11.90 29.39 -25.67
CA TYR A 437 11.02 30.27 -24.90
C TYR A 437 11.63 31.65 -24.75
N LEU A 438 11.03 32.61 -25.45
CA LEU A 438 10.55 33.90 -24.94
C LEU A 438 11.27 34.63 -23.78
N ASN A 439 12.60 34.60 -23.77
CA ASN A 439 13.41 35.69 -23.24
C ASN A 439 14.63 35.85 -24.17
N ASP A 440 14.57 36.87 -25.03
CA ASP A 440 15.66 37.41 -25.84
C ASP A 440 16.06 36.70 -27.17
N LEU A 441 15.45 37.14 -28.29
CA LEU A 441 15.93 36.84 -29.66
C LEU A 441 17.07 37.77 -30.13
N VAL A 442 17.50 38.74 -29.32
CA VAL A 442 18.51 39.74 -29.69
C VAL A 442 19.90 39.41 -29.09
N ASN A 443 20.00 38.69 -27.96
CA ASN A 443 21.29 38.31 -27.34
C ASN A 443 21.46 36.83 -26.91
N GLY A 444 20.72 35.88 -27.49
CA GLY A 444 20.96 34.44 -27.28
C GLY A 444 20.11 33.81 -26.19
N GLY A 445 18.80 33.74 -26.43
CA GLY A 445 17.80 33.15 -25.55
C GLY A 445 18.01 31.67 -25.18
N VAL A 446 17.17 31.21 -24.24
CA VAL A 446 17.24 29.87 -23.62
C VAL A 446 16.64 28.81 -24.55
N GLY A 447 17.31 27.66 -24.65
CA GLY A 447 16.83 26.49 -25.40
C GLY A 447 15.58 25.85 -24.77
N PRO A 448 14.93 24.89 -25.46
CA PRO A 448 13.78 24.20 -24.92
C PRO A 448 14.17 23.28 -23.80
N TRP A 449 13.16 22.92 -23.02
CA TRP A 449 13.42 22.07 -21.89
C TRP A 449 13.44 20.58 -22.24
N PHE A 450 14.24 19.81 -21.51
CA PHE A 450 14.43 18.38 -21.71
C PHE A 450 13.33 17.56 -21.01
N ASN A 451 12.72 16.61 -21.73
CA ASN A 451 11.97 15.52 -21.11
C ASN A 451 12.92 14.35 -20.83
N ASN A 452 13.36 14.19 -19.59
CA ASN A 452 14.41 13.23 -19.29
C ASN A 452 13.84 11.89 -18.78
N ILE A 453 14.08 10.83 -19.55
CA ILE A 453 13.68 9.48 -19.19
C ILE A 453 14.88 8.78 -18.54
N ASN A 454 14.84 8.65 -17.21
CA ASN A 454 15.88 7.98 -16.43
C ASN A 454 15.58 6.48 -16.36
N ALA A 455 16.17 5.71 -17.26
CA ALA A 455 16.07 4.26 -17.25
C ALA A 455 17.23 3.62 -16.48
N THR A 456 17.00 2.41 -15.96
CA THR A 456 18.01 1.62 -15.25
C THR A 456 19.32 1.61 -16.02
N PRO A 457 20.45 1.82 -15.31
CA PRO A 457 21.68 2.19 -15.96
C PRO A 457 22.33 0.98 -16.63
N THR A 458 22.86 1.23 -17.83
CA THR A 458 23.69 0.28 -18.58
C THR A 458 25.16 0.39 -18.20
N THR A 459 25.58 1.54 -17.68
CA THR A 459 26.94 1.80 -17.20
C THR A 459 26.95 2.13 -15.71
N ASN A 460 28.09 2.00 -15.03
CA ASN A 460 28.17 2.34 -13.62
C ASN A 460 28.19 3.88 -13.46
N THR A 461 27.02 4.47 -13.23
CA THR A 461 26.81 5.93 -13.21
C THR A 461 26.93 6.60 -11.84
N GLY A 462 27.29 5.85 -10.79
CA GLY A 462 27.48 6.39 -9.43
C GLY A 462 26.93 5.47 -8.33
N SER A 463 26.86 5.99 -7.09
CA SER A 463 26.47 5.23 -5.89
C SER A 463 24.95 5.04 -5.69
N ILE A 464 24.12 5.28 -6.72
CA ILE A 464 22.64 5.26 -6.63
C ILE A 464 22.11 3.84 -6.47
N TYR A 465 22.61 2.95 -7.32
CA TYR A 465 22.32 1.54 -7.24
C TYR A 465 23.36 0.89 -6.34
N THR A 466 22.91 -0.01 -5.46
CA THR A 466 23.82 -0.79 -4.64
C THR A 466 24.76 -1.60 -5.53
N PRO A 467 26.00 -1.91 -5.10
CA PRO A 467 26.91 -2.75 -5.89
C PRO A 467 26.28 -4.09 -6.30
N ALA A 468 25.50 -4.69 -5.40
CA ALA A 468 24.75 -5.91 -5.68
C ALA A 468 23.62 -5.68 -6.70
N GLY A 469 22.87 -4.59 -6.55
CA GLY A 469 21.81 -4.19 -7.49
C GLY A 469 22.34 -3.98 -8.91
N PHE A 470 23.43 -3.23 -9.04
CA PHE A 470 24.07 -3.01 -10.35
C PHE A 470 24.61 -4.31 -10.95
N ALA A 471 25.19 -5.20 -10.15
CA ALA A 471 25.63 -6.51 -10.64
C ALA A 471 24.45 -7.33 -11.22
N ARG A 472 23.24 -7.24 -10.65
CA ARG A 472 22.06 -7.92 -11.22
C ARG A 472 21.60 -7.25 -12.52
N LEU A 473 21.61 -5.92 -12.60
CA LEU A 473 21.32 -5.21 -13.84
C LEU A 473 22.27 -5.64 -14.96
N GLN A 474 23.56 -5.82 -14.66
CA GLN A 474 24.55 -6.32 -15.61
C GLN A 474 24.30 -7.78 -16.00
N ALA A 475 23.89 -8.63 -15.07
CA ALA A 475 23.50 -10.01 -15.37
C ALA A 475 22.23 -10.05 -16.27
N ASN A 476 21.35 -9.06 -16.15
CA ASN A 476 20.12 -8.92 -16.93
C ASN A 476 20.25 -7.89 -18.09
N LEU A 477 21.48 -7.57 -18.50
CA LEU A 477 21.75 -6.49 -19.46
C LEU A 477 20.97 -6.62 -20.79
N PRO A 478 20.79 -7.82 -21.38
CA PRO A 478 19.99 -7.95 -22.61
C PRO A 478 18.55 -7.43 -22.47
N ASN A 479 17.89 -7.72 -21.33
CA ASN A 479 16.53 -7.24 -21.09
C ASN A 479 16.52 -5.75 -20.74
N VAL A 480 17.53 -5.25 -20.02
CA VAL A 480 17.70 -3.80 -19.77
C VAL A 480 17.84 -3.04 -21.09
N THR A 481 18.69 -3.50 -22.00
CA THR A 481 18.86 -2.87 -23.32
C THR A 481 17.60 -2.98 -24.18
N ALA A 482 16.94 -4.13 -24.20
CA ALA A 482 15.69 -4.32 -24.95
C ALA A 482 14.56 -3.41 -24.43
N PHE A 483 14.44 -3.26 -23.11
CA PHE A 483 13.49 -2.34 -22.48
C PHE A 483 13.76 -0.90 -22.89
N ARG A 484 15.02 -0.43 -22.81
CA ARG A 484 15.41 0.92 -23.21
C ARG A 484 15.09 1.20 -24.69
N SER A 485 15.44 0.27 -25.58
CA SER A 485 15.15 0.40 -27.02
C SER A 485 13.64 0.42 -27.32
N ASN A 486 12.84 -0.34 -26.55
CA ASN A 486 11.38 -0.29 -26.65
C ASN A 486 10.84 1.11 -26.30
N VAL A 487 11.31 1.68 -25.20
CA VAL A 487 10.92 3.02 -24.74
C VAL A 487 11.36 4.08 -25.74
N GLU A 488 12.61 4.03 -26.21
CA GLU A 488 13.11 4.94 -27.25
C GLU A 488 12.21 4.90 -28.48
N SER A 489 11.87 3.70 -28.96
CA SER A 489 11.01 3.52 -30.12
C SER A 489 9.58 4.03 -29.88
N ALA A 490 9.05 3.88 -28.67
CA ALA A 490 7.75 4.38 -28.30
C ALA A 490 7.71 5.92 -28.31
N VAL A 491 8.75 6.57 -27.79
CA VAL A 491 8.93 8.03 -27.82
C VAL A 491 9.03 8.52 -29.27
N THR A 492 9.87 7.90 -30.11
CA THR A 492 9.99 8.26 -31.54
C THR A 492 8.63 8.23 -32.23
N ARG A 493 7.84 7.18 -31.98
CA ARG A 493 6.52 6.98 -32.57
C ARG A 493 5.51 7.99 -32.05
N ALA A 494 5.47 8.25 -30.75
CA ALA A 494 4.58 9.25 -30.17
C ALA A 494 4.84 10.65 -30.76
N ILE A 495 6.12 11.03 -30.93
CA ILE A 495 6.50 12.29 -31.60
C ILE A 495 5.95 12.32 -33.03
N ALA A 496 6.08 11.22 -33.78
CA ALA A 496 5.62 11.13 -35.17
C ALA A 496 4.08 11.22 -35.27
N ASP A 497 3.35 10.40 -34.52
CA ASP A 497 1.90 10.25 -34.65
C ASP A 497 1.15 11.50 -34.20
N LEU A 498 1.53 12.05 -33.04
CA LEU A 498 0.91 13.25 -32.52
C LEU A 498 1.42 14.51 -33.24
N GLY A 499 2.67 14.51 -33.73
CA GLY A 499 3.14 15.49 -34.69
C GLY A 499 2.24 15.51 -35.93
N GLN A 500 1.94 14.38 -36.53
CA GLN A 500 0.99 14.31 -37.65
C GLN A 500 -0.43 14.75 -37.25
N LYS A 501 -0.93 14.30 -36.09
CA LYS A 501 -2.25 14.69 -35.55
C LYS A 501 -2.41 16.21 -35.46
N TYR A 502 -1.37 16.91 -35.03
CA TYR A 502 -1.36 18.36 -34.86
C TYR A 502 -0.67 19.10 -35.99
N ASN A 503 -0.44 18.47 -37.15
CA ASN A 503 0.24 19.08 -38.31
C ASN A 503 1.60 19.74 -37.94
N TYR A 504 2.33 19.08 -37.04
CA TYR A 504 3.57 19.51 -36.40
C TYR A 504 3.48 20.92 -35.82
N SER A 505 2.30 21.29 -35.31
CA SER A 505 1.97 22.61 -34.79
C SER A 505 1.06 22.50 -33.58
N ILE A 506 1.59 22.83 -32.40
CA ILE A 506 0.90 22.71 -31.13
C ILE A 506 0.20 24.03 -30.78
N PRO A 507 -1.12 24.01 -30.52
CA PRO A 507 -1.85 25.19 -30.09
C PRO A 507 -1.38 25.65 -28.71
N VAL A 508 -1.29 26.96 -28.52
CA VAL A 508 -0.97 27.60 -27.23
C VAL A 508 -1.79 28.88 -27.08
N GLU A 509 -2.26 29.17 -25.87
CA GLU A 509 -3.15 30.32 -25.63
C GLU A 509 -2.41 31.63 -25.40
N ASN A 510 -1.30 31.61 -24.66
CA ASN A 510 -0.55 32.83 -24.37
C ASN A 510 0.89 32.54 -23.94
N PRO A 511 1.80 32.19 -24.86
CA PRO A 511 3.18 31.99 -24.47
C PRO A 511 3.76 33.36 -24.05
N LEU A 512 4.23 33.48 -22.82
CA LEU A 512 4.70 34.72 -22.20
C LEU A 512 5.99 35.22 -22.86
N SER A 513 5.94 36.34 -23.58
CA SER A 513 7.09 36.99 -24.23
C SER A 513 7.64 38.18 -23.45
N PHE A 514 8.82 38.04 -22.83
CA PHE A 514 9.50 39.18 -22.21
C PHE A 514 10.66 39.65 -23.10
N LYS A 515 10.71 40.96 -23.39
CA LYS A 515 11.89 41.54 -24.06
C LYS A 515 13.08 41.63 -23.12
N ASN A 516 12.84 41.85 -21.81
CA ASN A 516 13.86 41.89 -20.76
C ASN A 516 13.27 41.44 -19.40
N THR A 517 14.12 41.00 -18.47
CA THR A 517 13.71 40.76 -17.07
C THR A 517 13.11 42.04 -16.46
N GLY A 518 11.85 41.98 -16.05
CA GLY A 518 11.13 43.13 -15.48
C GLY A 518 10.45 44.07 -16.50
N SER A 519 10.45 43.75 -17.80
CA SER A 519 9.64 44.47 -18.79
C SER A 519 8.18 43.99 -18.81
N THR A 520 7.25 44.83 -19.26
CA THR A 520 5.92 44.36 -19.68
C THR A 520 6.03 43.38 -20.84
N PRO A 521 5.17 42.34 -20.93
CA PRO A 521 5.18 41.39 -22.03
C PRO A 521 5.04 42.12 -23.38
N ASP A 522 5.88 41.75 -24.34
CA ASP A 522 5.87 42.32 -25.67
C ASP A 522 5.22 41.33 -26.63
N ASN A 523 3.95 41.59 -26.96
CA ASN A 523 3.09 40.71 -27.74
C ASN A 523 3.73 40.34 -29.11
N PRO A 524 3.99 39.05 -29.33
CA PRO A 524 3.18 38.34 -30.30
C PRO A 524 2.60 37.10 -29.62
N HIS A 525 1.29 36.94 -29.59
CA HIS A 525 0.62 35.68 -29.23
C HIS A 525 0.64 34.78 -30.47
N PRO A 526 1.66 33.93 -30.72
CA PRO A 526 1.49 32.90 -31.73
C PRO A 526 0.38 31.97 -31.25
N GLY A 527 -0.66 31.77 -32.06
CA GLY A 527 -1.72 30.81 -31.72
C GLY A 527 -1.25 29.35 -31.72
N SER A 528 0.01 29.10 -32.07
CA SER A 528 0.63 27.78 -32.12
C SER A 528 2.16 27.85 -32.19
N LEU A 529 2.84 26.80 -31.72
CA LEU A 529 4.29 26.59 -31.87
C LEU A 529 4.56 25.35 -32.73
N PRO A 530 5.69 25.25 -33.44
CA PRO A 530 6.10 23.97 -34.03
C PRO A 530 6.11 22.83 -32.99
N SER A 531 5.99 21.57 -33.43
CA SER A 531 6.15 20.36 -32.60
C SER A 531 7.54 19.73 -32.86
N TYR A 532 7.99 18.82 -31.99
CA TYR A 532 9.20 18.02 -32.24
C TYR A 532 9.01 17.11 -33.45
N MET A 533 10.12 16.87 -34.13
CA MET A 533 10.30 15.83 -35.14
C MET A 533 10.97 14.61 -34.51
N PRO A 534 10.82 13.40 -35.08
CA PRO A 534 11.48 12.19 -34.56
C PRO A 534 13.00 12.33 -34.37
N ALA A 535 13.67 13.11 -35.22
CA ALA A 535 15.10 13.39 -35.12
C ALA A 535 15.50 14.20 -33.86
N ASP A 536 14.55 14.88 -33.25
CA ASP A 536 14.76 15.75 -32.08
C ASP A 536 14.82 14.95 -30.77
N GLN A 537 14.36 13.69 -30.77
CA GLN A 537 14.33 12.83 -29.58
C GLN A 537 15.68 12.74 -28.88
N ALA A 538 16.76 12.46 -29.62
CA ALA A 538 18.08 12.26 -29.03
C ALA A 538 18.59 13.51 -28.30
N LYS A 539 18.10 14.70 -28.69
CA LYS A 539 18.45 15.96 -28.07
C LYS A 539 17.55 16.28 -26.88
N TYR A 540 16.22 16.18 -27.03
CA TYR A 540 15.29 16.74 -26.03
C TYR A 540 14.49 15.72 -25.24
N THR A 541 14.38 14.47 -25.70
CA THR A 541 13.75 13.40 -24.92
C THR A 541 14.52 12.07 -24.97
N PRO A 542 15.83 12.09 -24.64
CA PRO A 542 16.64 10.89 -24.61
C PRO A 542 16.24 9.93 -23.48
N VAL A 543 16.42 8.63 -23.73
CA VAL A 543 16.38 7.59 -22.69
C VAL A 543 17.79 7.41 -22.15
N ASN A 544 18.04 7.83 -20.92
CA ASN A 544 19.37 7.92 -20.32
C ASN A 544 19.55 6.94 -19.17
N ASP A 545 20.81 6.73 -18.78
CA ASP A 545 21.10 6.05 -17.53
C ASP A 545 20.60 6.92 -16.38
N ASP A 546 19.93 6.31 -15.41
CA ASP A 546 19.51 6.97 -14.19
C ASP A 546 20.73 7.46 -13.38
N ARG A 547 20.73 8.76 -13.09
CA ARG A 547 21.77 9.47 -12.32
C ARG A 547 21.20 10.27 -11.17
N THR A 548 19.89 10.22 -10.95
CA THR A 548 19.23 11.01 -9.92
C THR A 548 18.78 10.13 -8.76
N GLY A 549 18.35 8.90 -9.06
CA GLY A 549 17.95 7.94 -8.03
C GLY A 549 16.73 8.38 -7.22
N ARG A 550 15.86 9.19 -7.82
CA ARG A 550 14.81 9.92 -7.08
C ARG A 550 13.45 9.27 -7.05
N THR A 551 13.20 8.34 -7.97
CA THR A 551 11.86 7.84 -8.23
C THR A 551 11.82 6.33 -7.95
N ASP A 552 10.62 5.77 -7.74
CA ASP A 552 10.38 4.40 -7.27
C ASP A 552 11.12 3.32 -8.07
N GLN A 553 11.52 3.59 -9.32
CA GLN A 553 12.25 2.62 -10.14
C GLN A 553 13.57 2.15 -9.52
N VAL A 554 14.18 2.93 -8.63
CA VAL A 554 15.46 2.59 -7.98
C VAL A 554 15.35 1.28 -7.21
N SER A 555 14.22 1.06 -6.54
CA SER A 555 13.98 -0.14 -5.73
C SER A 555 13.91 -1.39 -6.62
N PHE A 556 13.22 -1.30 -7.76
CA PHE A 556 13.14 -2.34 -8.79
C PHE A 556 14.47 -2.56 -9.54
N GLY A 557 15.17 -1.49 -9.90
CA GLY A 557 16.47 -1.59 -10.56
C GLY A 557 17.53 -2.20 -9.63
N ASN A 558 17.44 -1.93 -8.32
CA ASN A 558 18.21 -2.66 -7.32
C ASN A 558 17.88 -4.15 -7.27
N ARG A 559 16.75 -4.63 -7.81
CA ARG A 559 16.41 -6.05 -7.99
C ARG A 559 16.87 -6.62 -9.34
N GLY A 560 17.47 -5.81 -10.21
CA GLY A 560 17.86 -6.20 -11.57
C GLY A 560 16.71 -6.14 -12.59
N ILE A 561 15.58 -5.54 -12.20
CA ILE A 561 14.40 -5.39 -13.07
C ILE A 561 14.61 -4.15 -13.94
N PRO A 562 14.45 -4.24 -15.28
CA PRO A 562 14.47 -3.06 -16.15
C PRO A 562 13.37 -2.10 -15.73
N SER A 563 13.73 -0.84 -15.55
CA SER A 563 12.76 0.15 -15.10
C SER A 563 13.13 1.54 -15.60
N LEU A 564 12.16 2.46 -15.62
CA LEU A 564 12.39 3.88 -15.87
C LEU A 564 11.59 4.73 -14.91
N GLY A 565 12.14 5.88 -14.57
CA GLY A 565 11.42 7.03 -14.06
C GLY A 565 11.37 8.10 -15.13
N ASN A 566 10.18 8.60 -15.41
CA ASN A 566 10.03 9.82 -16.19
C ASN A 566 10.18 11.01 -15.24
N ILE A 567 11.29 11.74 -15.35
CA ILE A 567 11.63 12.84 -14.43
C ILE A 567 11.51 14.19 -15.12
N GLY A 568 11.21 15.20 -14.31
CA GLY A 568 10.87 16.54 -14.79
C GLY A 568 11.99 17.54 -14.68
N VAL A 569 11.63 18.80 -14.97
CA VAL A 569 12.54 19.94 -15.16
C VAL A 569 13.45 20.23 -13.95
N TYR A 570 12.96 20.01 -12.73
CA TYR A 570 13.80 20.20 -11.54
C TYR A 570 15.06 19.33 -11.60
N ASP A 571 14.90 18.07 -12.00
CA ASP A 571 15.96 17.06 -11.99
C ASP A 571 16.82 17.08 -13.27
N SER A 572 16.27 17.52 -14.41
CA SER A 572 17.08 17.76 -15.63
C SER A 572 18.10 18.89 -15.43
N SER A 573 17.74 19.93 -14.67
CA SER A 573 18.62 21.08 -14.41
C SER A 573 19.83 20.77 -13.52
N THR A 574 19.73 19.72 -12.68
CA THR A 574 20.79 19.29 -11.75
C THR A 574 21.68 18.20 -12.36
N ASN A 575 21.24 17.55 -13.43
CA ASN A 575 22.01 16.53 -14.15
C ASN A 575 22.89 17.14 -15.26
N GLN A 576 24.16 17.42 -14.93
CA GLN A 576 25.12 18.03 -15.86
C GLN A 576 25.41 17.23 -17.15
N ALA A 577 25.02 15.96 -17.23
CA ALA A 577 25.35 15.10 -18.37
C ALA A 577 24.38 15.19 -19.55
N VAL A 578 23.18 15.73 -19.34
CA VAL A 578 22.08 15.70 -20.32
C VAL A 578 21.33 17.03 -20.43
N GLY A 579 21.78 18.08 -19.72
CA GLY A 579 21.15 19.41 -19.77
C GLY A 579 21.50 20.35 -18.62
N GLY A 580 22.19 19.88 -17.58
CA GLY A 580 22.43 20.67 -16.36
C GLY A 580 23.04 22.05 -16.66
N SER A 581 22.45 23.07 -16.01
CA SER A 581 22.47 24.51 -16.36
C SER A 581 21.21 25.01 -17.08
N GLU A 582 20.18 24.18 -17.20
CA GLU A 582 18.86 24.60 -17.64
C GLU A 582 18.31 25.68 -16.70
N ASN A 583 18.16 26.89 -17.25
CA ASN A 583 17.82 28.05 -16.46
C ASN A 583 17.15 29.09 -17.36
N PRO A 584 15.97 29.62 -17.00
CA PRO A 584 15.23 30.54 -17.86
C PRO A 584 15.89 31.93 -17.95
N TYR A 585 16.98 32.16 -17.22
CA TYR A 585 17.73 33.41 -17.24
C TYR A 585 18.92 33.34 -18.23
N PRO A 586 19.14 34.42 -19.02
CA PRO A 586 20.29 34.52 -19.93
C PRO A 586 21.63 34.26 -19.24
N SER A 587 22.64 33.84 -20.02
CA SER A 587 24.00 33.60 -19.54
C SER A 587 24.62 34.82 -18.83
N SER A 588 24.18 36.03 -19.17
CA SER A 588 24.59 37.30 -18.60
C SER A 588 23.99 37.64 -17.23
N TYR A 589 23.00 36.88 -16.76
CA TYR A 589 22.33 37.16 -15.48
C TYR A 589 23.22 36.75 -14.29
N PRO A 590 23.67 37.69 -13.43
CA PRO A 590 24.74 37.47 -12.46
C PRO A 590 24.36 36.57 -11.28
N SER A 591 23.06 36.38 -11.03
CA SER A 591 22.53 35.55 -9.94
C SER A 591 21.33 34.78 -10.44
N LYS A 592 21.58 33.67 -11.15
CA LYS A 592 20.53 32.79 -11.66
C LYS A 592 19.88 32.06 -10.48
N PRO A 593 18.61 32.31 -10.14
CA PRO A 593 17.89 31.49 -9.18
C PRO A 593 17.95 30.02 -9.63
N GLY A 594 18.18 29.13 -8.68
CA GLY A 594 18.04 27.70 -8.93
C GLY A 594 16.61 27.40 -9.33
N ILE A 595 16.45 26.39 -10.18
CA ILE A 595 15.16 26.03 -10.74
C ILE A 595 14.12 25.83 -9.61
N SER A 596 14.46 25.12 -8.52
CA SER A 596 13.62 24.92 -7.31
C SER A 596 12.87 26.15 -6.83
N GLY A 597 13.50 27.33 -6.87
CA GLY A 597 12.92 28.56 -6.35
C GLY A 597 11.78 29.14 -7.20
N LEU A 598 11.60 28.64 -8.43
CA LEU A 598 10.56 29.08 -9.37
C LEU A 598 9.35 28.14 -9.41
N TYR A 599 9.54 26.84 -9.23
CA TYR A 599 8.49 25.81 -9.43
C TYR A 599 7.72 25.51 -8.14
N GLY A 600 8.37 25.66 -6.98
CA GLY A 600 7.73 25.42 -5.69
C GLY A 600 7.15 24.00 -5.52
N GLN A 601 7.86 22.99 -6.04
CA GLN A 601 7.61 21.58 -5.72
C GLN A 601 7.60 21.37 -4.20
N ASP A 602 6.71 20.53 -3.70
CA ASP A 602 6.52 20.32 -2.25
C ASP A 602 6.24 21.61 -1.46
N THR A 603 5.76 22.66 -2.12
CA THR A 603 5.35 23.92 -1.49
C THR A 603 3.91 24.26 -1.85
N MET A 604 3.34 25.28 -1.20
CA MET A 604 2.01 25.84 -1.50
C MET A 604 1.81 26.24 -2.99
N SER A 605 2.88 26.29 -3.78
CA SER A 605 2.86 26.54 -5.22
C SER A 605 2.61 25.30 -6.10
N ASP A 606 2.58 24.08 -5.55
CA ASP A 606 2.13 22.88 -6.27
C ASP A 606 0.59 22.91 -6.41
N ASN A 607 0.09 23.56 -7.46
CA ASN A 607 -1.34 23.79 -7.67
C ASN A 607 -1.67 24.03 -9.15
N PHE A 608 -2.95 23.88 -9.54
CA PHE A 608 -3.41 23.99 -10.93
C PHE A 608 -3.14 25.35 -11.61
N PRO A 609 -3.24 26.52 -10.96
CA PRO A 609 -2.87 27.80 -11.55
C PRO A 609 -1.41 27.83 -11.93
N ASN A 610 -0.54 27.43 -11.01
CA ASN A 610 0.89 27.33 -11.29
C ASN A 610 1.14 26.28 -12.38
N LEU A 611 0.39 25.18 -12.33
CA LEU A 611 0.33 24.16 -13.36
C LEU A 611 0.01 24.84 -14.73
N ASN A 612 -1.21 25.29 -14.98
CA ASN A 612 -1.55 25.83 -16.29
C ASN A 612 -0.63 26.98 -16.72
N PHE A 613 -0.19 27.84 -15.78
CA PHE A 613 0.61 29.03 -16.06
C PHE A 613 1.98 28.67 -16.61
N PHE A 614 2.71 27.78 -15.97
CA PHE A 614 3.99 27.36 -16.51
C PHE A 614 3.79 26.56 -17.79
N ALA A 615 2.77 25.70 -17.91
CA ALA A 615 2.59 24.88 -19.12
C ALA A 615 2.15 25.63 -20.38
N GLY A 616 1.18 26.53 -20.27
CA GLY A 616 0.56 27.23 -21.42
C GLY A 616 0.62 28.76 -21.33
N GLY A 617 1.22 29.31 -20.26
CA GLY A 617 1.32 30.76 -20.02
C GLY A 617 0.07 31.40 -19.39
N GLU A 618 -0.95 30.59 -19.06
CA GLU A 618 -2.22 31.03 -18.47
C GLU A 618 -2.55 30.24 -17.23
N VAL A 619 -3.12 30.86 -16.20
CA VAL A 619 -3.45 30.18 -14.93
C VAL A 619 -4.61 29.16 -15.05
N HIS A 620 -5.24 29.05 -16.22
CA HIS A 620 -6.27 28.05 -16.52
C HIS A 620 -6.53 28.00 -18.05
N GLY A 621 -7.22 26.96 -18.51
CA GLY A 621 -7.71 26.88 -19.89
C GLY A 621 -8.87 27.85 -20.21
N PRO A 622 -9.30 27.93 -21.48
CA PRO A 622 -10.34 28.86 -21.93
C PRO A 622 -11.71 28.72 -21.25
N GLY A 623 -11.97 27.57 -20.60
CA GLY A 623 -13.24 27.28 -19.92
C GLY A 623 -13.22 27.43 -18.39
N GLY A 624 -12.11 27.90 -17.79
CA GLY A 624 -11.95 28.11 -16.35
C GLY A 624 -10.98 27.14 -15.68
N TYR A 625 -10.84 27.23 -14.35
CA TYR A 625 -9.83 26.49 -13.56
C TYR A 625 -9.93 24.96 -13.66
N ASP A 626 -11.10 24.42 -14.00
CA ASP A 626 -11.36 23.00 -14.22
C ASP A 626 -11.06 22.56 -15.67
N LYS A 627 -10.48 23.45 -16.50
CA LYS A 627 -10.05 23.15 -17.87
C LYS A 627 -8.54 23.38 -18.02
N PRO A 628 -7.82 22.47 -18.70
CA PRO A 628 -6.39 22.62 -18.93
C PRO A 628 -6.11 23.73 -19.95
N SER A 629 -4.95 24.37 -19.85
CA SER A 629 -4.36 25.06 -20.99
C SER A 629 -4.02 24.05 -22.09
N GLU A 630 -4.11 24.47 -23.35
CA GLU A 630 -3.79 23.68 -24.53
C GLU A 630 -2.36 23.17 -24.45
N GLY A 631 -1.44 24.01 -23.96
CA GLY A 631 -0.10 23.59 -23.61
C GLY A 631 -0.14 22.36 -22.70
N LEU A 632 -0.63 22.50 -21.46
CA LEU A 632 -0.64 21.42 -20.48
C LEU A 632 -1.26 20.13 -21.05
N LEU A 633 -2.36 20.27 -21.77
CA LEU A 633 -3.05 19.15 -22.41
C LEU A 633 -2.13 18.36 -23.37
N ARG A 634 -1.31 19.04 -24.19
CA ARG A 634 -0.37 18.36 -25.11
C ARG A 634 0.82 17.74 -24.39
N GLY A 635 1.31 18.36 -23.32
CA GLY A 635 2.38 17.79 -22.49
C GLY A 635 1.95 16.46 -21.85
N VAL A 636 0.76 16.45 -21.26
CA VAL A 636 0.15 15.24 -20.67
C VAL A 636 -0.07 14.17 -21.74
N GLU A 637 -0.66 14.55 -22.87
CA GLU A 637 -0.94 13.64 -23.99
C GLU A 637 0.33 12.97 -24.52
N PHE A 638 1.43 13.73 -24.67
CA PHE A 638 2.69 13.20 -25.16
C PHE A 638 3.21 12.06 -24.29
N VAL A 639 3.29 12.31 -22.98
CA VAL A 639 3.89 11.38 -22.02
C VAL A 639 3.08 10.11 -21.91
N ALA A 640 1.77 10.25 -21.67
CA ALA A 640 0.87 9.11 -21.59
C ALA A 640 0.85 8.30 -22.90
N THR A 641 1.01 8.95 -24.06
CA THR A 641 1.04 8.25 -25.35
C THR A 641 2.25 7.34 -25.48
N TYR A 642 3.47 7.80 -25.18
CA TYR A 642 4.63 6.92 -25.32
C TYR A 642 4.67 5.83 -24.23
N PHE A 643 4.13 6.08 -23.03
CA PHE A 643 3.92 5.02 -22.02
C PHE A 643 2.97 3.94 -22.56
N SER A 644 1.82 4.35 -23.09
CA SER A 644 0.84 3.45 -23.71
C SER A 644 1.45 2.66 -24.87
N TYR A 645 2.27 3.29 -25.70
CA TYR A 645 2.96 2.63 -26.83
C TYR A 645 4.03 1.65 -26.35
N ALA A 646 4.77 1.99 -25.30
CA ALA A 646 5.75 1.10 -24.71
C ALA A 646 5.06 -0.13 -24.10
N VAL A 647 3.96 0.06 -23.35
CA VAL A 647 3.18 -1.02 -22.75
C VAL A 647 2.51 -1.90 -23.80
N ALA A 648 1.96 -1.33 -24.88
CA ALA A 648 1.30 -2.09 -25.94
C ALA A 648 2.27 -2.93 -26.80
N SER A 649 3.59 -2.71 -26.69
CA SER A 649 4.57 -3.41 -27.51
C SER A 649 4.68 -4.88 -27.16
N ASP A 650 5.13 -5.70 -28.12
CA ASP A 650 5.31 -7.14 -27.92
C ASP A 650 6.39 -7.50 -26.89
N SER A 651 7.31 -6.59 -26.57
CA SER A 651 8.31 -6.81 -25.52
C SER A 651 7.73 -6.62 -24.11
N LEU A 652 6.66 -5.82 -23.96
CA LEU A 652 5.94 -5.61 -22.71
C LEU A 652 4.56 -6.26 -22.75
N GLY A 653 3.46 -5.50 -22.71
CA GLY A 653 2.10 -6.04 -22.61
C GLY A 653 1.74 -6.98 -23.76
N GLY A 654 2.12 -6.63 -24.99
CA GLY A 654 1.89 -7.41 -26.21
C GLY A 654 0.42 -7.73 -26.48
N LYS A 655 0.16 -8.39 -27.62
CA LYS A 655 -1.21 -8.76 -27.99
C LYS A 655 -1.35 -10.22 -28.41
N VAL A 656 -2.51 -10.79 -28.12
CA VAL A 656 -3.01 -12.06 -28.65
C VAL A 656 -4.48 -11.91 -29.04
N ASP A 657 -5.01 -12.86 -29.82
CA ASP A 657 -6.45 -12.91 -30.09
C ASP A 657 -7.23 -13.02 -28.77
N LYS A 658 -8.35 -12.31 -28.67
CA LYS A 658 -9.17 -12.33 -27.46
C LYS A 658 -9.65 -13.75 -27.16
N PRO A 659 -9.37 -14.30 -25.96
CA PRO A 659 -9.80 -15.65 -25.61
C PRO A 659 -11.33 -15.80 -25.61
N ASN A 660 -11.80 -16.94 -26.09
CA ASN A 660 -13.21 -17.36 -26.04
C ASN A 660 -13.48 -18.37 -24.89
N ARG A 661 -12.57 -18.43 -23.93
CA ARG A 661 -12.55 -19.34 -22.77
C ARG A 661 -12.09 -18.58 -21.52
N PRO A 662 -12.23 -19.15 -20.31
CA PRO A 662 -11.74 -18.50 -19.11
C PRO A 662 -10.24 -18.18 -19.17
N ILE A 663 -9.88 -17.07 -18.52
CA ILE A 663 -8.49 -16.69 -18.24
C ILE A 663 -8.24 -17.07 -16.78
N ALA A 664 -7.27 -17.96 -16.55
CA ALA A 664 -6.87 -18.39 -15.23
C ALA A 664 -5.70 -17.54 -14.74
N TYR A 665 -5.78 -17.09 -13.49
CA TYR A 665 -4.70 -16.38 -12.82
C TYR A 665 -4.92 -16.44 -11.32
N PHE A 666 -3.83 -16.55 -10.56
CA PHE A 666 -3.87 -16.47 -9.11
C PHE A 666 -2.68 -15.73 -8.55
N GLU A 667 -2.84 -15.29 -7.30
CA GLU A 667 -1.73 -14.85 -6.46
C GLU A 667 -1.81 -15.51 -5.10
N GLN A 668 -0.67 -15.64 -4.43
CA GLN A 668 -0.54 -16.27 -3.13
C GLN A 668 -0.38 -15.26 -1.99
N SER A 669 -0.83 -15.65 -0.79
CA SER A 669 -0.69 -14.93 0.46
C SER A 669 -0.22 -15.90 1.59
N PRO A 670 0.90 -15.61 2.27
CA PRO A 670 1.83 -14.53 1.97
C PRO A 670 2.48 -14.71 0.58
N LYS A 671 2.85 -13.62 -0.09
CA LYS A 671 3.53 -13.69 -1.41
C LYS A 671 4.85 -14.48 -1.31
N LYS A 672 5.50 -14.37 -0.15
CA LYS A 672 6.74 -15.04 0.18
C LYS A 672 6.54 -15.93 1.41
N ALA A 673 6.43 -17.24 1.20
CA ALA A 673 6.13 -18.22 2.24
C ALA A 673 7.39 -18.70 2.98
N THR A 674 8.20 -17.76 3.49
CA THR A 674 9.56 -18.03 4.01
C THR A 674 9.58 -18.91 5.27
N ALA A 675 8.63 -18.73 6.18
CA ALA A 675 8.58 -19.42 7.48
C ALA A 675 7.17 -19.97 7.77
N THR A 676 6.43 -20.27 6.71
CA THR A 676 5.11 -20.89 6.77
C THR A 676 4.98 -21.94 5.69
N ASN A 677 4.40 -23.07 6.05
CA ASN A 677 4.01 -24.11 5.11
C ASN A 677 2.54 -23.97 4.69
N THR A 678 1.82 -22.99 5.23
CA THR A 678 0.42 -22.73 4.91
C THR A 678 0.31 -21.48 4.07
N VAL A 679 -0.26 -21.62 2.88
CA VAL A 679 -0.40 -20.56 1.89
C VAL A 679 -1.83 -20.51 1.38
N THR A 680 -2.36 -19.30 1.24
CA THR A 680 -3.66 -19.06 0.61
C THR A 680 -3.44 -18.59 -0.82
N TYR A 681 -4.05 -19.27 -1.78
CA TYR A 681 -4.05 -18.91 -3.19
C TYR A 681 -5.40 -18.27 -3.55
N ASP A 682 -5.35 -17.13 -4.21
CA ASP A 682 -6.51 -16.34 -4.60
C ASP A 682 -6.57 -16.23 -6.13
N ALA A 683 -7.46 -17.03 -6.73
CA ALA A 683 -7.79 -17.02 -8.15
C ALA A 683 -8.90 -16.01 -8.51
N GLY A 684 -9.22 -15.07 -7.63
CA GLY A 684 -10.24 -14.03 -7.84
C GLY A 684 -9.94 -13.05 -8.98
N PHE A 685 -8.74 -13.14 -9.56
CA PHE A 685 -8.34 -12.45 -10.78
C PHE A 685 -8.86 -13.11 -12.06
N SER A 686 -9.23 -14.39 -11.97
CA SER A 686 -9.71 -15.16 -13.12
C SER A 686 -11.07 -14.65 -13.58
N ARG A 687 -11.33 -14.78 -14.87
CA ARG A 687 -12.57 -14.33 -15.54
C ARG A 687 -12.96 -15.30 -16.63
N ASP A 688 -14.26 -15.42 -16.92
CA ASP A 688 -14.68 -16.10 -18.14
C ASP A 688 -14.41 -15.25 -19.41
N ALA A 689 -14.80 -15.78 -20.58
CA ALA A 689 -14.63 -15.10 -21.87
C ALA A 689 -15.41 -13.78 -22.00
N ASN A 690 -16.40 -13.58 -21.13
CA ASN A 690 -17.19 -12.36 -21.04
C ASN A 690 -16.74 -11.49 -19.87
N GLY A 691 -15.69 -11.83 -19.12
CA GLY A 691 -15.21 -10.99 -18.03
C GLY A 691 -16.03 -11.13 -16.75
N ASP A 692 -16.82 -12.20 -16.61
CA ASP A 692 -17.63 -12.47 -15.43
C ASP A 692 -16.92 -13.49 -14.51
N THR A 693 -17.20 -13.40 -13.21
CA THR A 693 -16.71 -14.34 -12.19
C THR A 693 -17.74 -15.41 -11.81
N ASP A 694 -19.02 -15.18 -12.12
CA ASP A 694 -20.11 -16.06 -11.71
C ASP A 694 -19.97 -17.45 -12.33
N GLY A 695 -20.19 -18.50 -11.54
CA GLY A 695 -20.16 -19.88 -12.04
C GLY A 695 -18.79 -20.36 -12.54
N LEU A 696 -17.70 -19.68 -12.17
CA LEU A 696 -16.36 -20.22 -12.30
C LEU A 696 -16.13 -21.34 -11.28
N GLU A 697 -15.46 -22.40 -11.72
CA GLU A 697 -14.97 -23.49 -10.89
C GLU A 697 -13.44 -23.52 -10.98
N TYR A 698 -12.79 -23.73 -9.83
CA TYR A 698 -11.33 -23.67 -9.69
C TYR A 698 -10.79 -25.05 -9.29
N TYR A 699 -9.80 -25.51 -10.02
CA TYR A 699 -9.13 -26.80 -9.84
C TYR A 699 -7.67 -26.56 -9.55
N TRP A 700 -7.18 -27.14 -8.46
CA TRP A 700 -5.85 -26.89 -7.91
C TRP A 700 -5.05 -28.18 -7.83
N ASP A 701 -3.82 -28.13 -8.29
CA ASP A 701 -2.76 -29.10 -7.99
C ASP A 701 -1.62 -28.30 -7.35
N PHE A 702 -1.24 -28.66 -6.12
CA PHE A 702 -0.24 -27.90 -5.36
C PHE A 702 1.19 -28.38 -5.61
N GLY A 703 1.40 -29.42 -6.43
CA GLY A 703 2.75 -29.87 -6.80
C GLY A 703 3.53 -30.55 -5.67
N ASP A 704 2.86 -30.94 -4.58
CA ASP A 704 3.43 -31.69 -3.45
C ASP A 704 3.03 -33.18 -3.42
N GLY A 705 2.32 -33.63 -4.45
CA GLY A 705 1.79 -34.99 -4.57
C GLY A 705 0.44 -35.22 -3.88
N SER A 706 -0.15 -34.20 -3.25
CA SER A 706 -1.54 -34.25 -2.79
C SER A 706 -2.52 -34.38 -3.97
N ALA A 707 -3.71 -34.93 -3.69
CA ALA A 707 -4.73 -35.09 -4.72
C ALA A 707 -5.30 -33.72 -5.15
N PRO A 708 -5.58 -33.50 -6.45
CA PRO A 708 -6.15 -32.24 -6.90
C PRO A 708 -7.46 -31.87 -6.20
N GLN A 709 -7.60 -30.58 -5.90
CA GLN A 709 -8.74 -30.03 -5.18
C GLN A 709 -9.64 -29.20 -6.10
N LYS A 710 -10.96 -29.26 -5.86
CA LYS A 710 -11.96 -28.41 -6.51
C LYS A 710 -12.60 -27.47 -5.50
N THR A 711 -12.80 -26.22 -5.89
CA THR A 711 -13.61 -25.24 -5.17
C THR A 711 -14.38 -24.33 -6.13
N ASN A 712 -15.51 -23.80 -5.67
CA ASN A 712 -16.25 -22.74 -6.36
C ASN A 712 -15.98 -21.35 -5.75
N LEU A 713 -15.12 -21.30 -4.72
CA LEU A 713 -14.62 -20.06 -4.14
C LEU A 713 -13.29 -19.72 -4.80
N PRO A 714 -13.01 -18.44 -5.09
CA PRO A 714 -11.74 -18.03 -5.71
C PRO A 714 -10.54 -18.26 -4.80
N LYS A 715 -10.75 -18.43 -3.48
CA LYS A 715 -9.68 -18.64 -2.51
C LYS A 715 -9.59 -20.10 -2.06
N VAL A 716 -8.38 -20.62 -1.98
CA VAL A 716 -8.05 -21.92 -1.38
C VAL A 716 -6.84 -21.79 -0.48
N THR A 717 -6.85 -22.47 0.65
CA THR A 717 -5.69 -22.54 1.56
C THR A 717 -5.15 -23.95 1.55
N HIS A 718 -3.84 -24.09 1.36
CA HIS A 718 -3.13 -25.36 1.35
C HIS A 718 -1.99 -25.36 2.36
N THR A 719 -1.78 -26.50 3.01
CA THR A 719 -0.66 -26.73 3.93
C THR A 719 0.29 -27.74 3.31
N PHE A 720 1.44 -27.25 2.87
CA PHE A 720 2.53 -28.01 2.29
C PHE A 720 3.28 -28.84 3.34
N PRO A 721 4.09 -29.83 2.91
CA PRO A 721 5.08 -30.48 3.75
C PRO A 721 5.98 -29.46 4.48
N THR A 722 6.49 -29.85 5.65
CA THR A 722 7.37 -28.99 6.46
C THR A 722 8.76 -28.81 5.86
N GLN A 723 9.16 -29.67 4.92
CA GLN A 723 10.43 -29.57 4.21
C GLN A 723 10.42 -28.35 3.30
N ALA A 724 11.50 -27.56 3.32
CA ALA A 724 11.68 -26.46 2.38
C ALA A 724 11.83 -26.96 0.94
N GLY A 725 11.16 -26.29 0.02
CA GLY A 725 11.21 -26.67 -1.38
C GLY A 725 10.39 -25.78 -2.31
N TRP A 726 10.69 -25.92 -3.60
CA TRP A 726 9.92 -25.31 -4.68
C TRP A 726 8.74 -26.20 -5.05
N HIS A 727 7.53 -25.63 -5.10
CA HIS A 727 6.29 -26.35 -5.43
C HIS A 727 5.63 -25.77 -6.67
N ASP A 728 5.33 -26.62 -7.67
CA ASP A 728 4.69 -26.24 -8.95
C ASP A 728 3.16 -26.21 -8.80
N VAL A 729 2.64 -25.05 -8.35
CA VAL A 729 1.21 -24.86 -8.10
C VAL A 729 0.50 -24.53 -9.41
N LYS A 730 -0.51 -25.34 -9.74
CA LYS A 730 -1.29 -25.24 -10.97
C LYS A 730 -2.75 -24.92 -10.66
N LEU A 731 -3.29 -24.03 -11.46
CA LEU A 731 -4.69 -23.64 -11.48
C LEU A 731 -5.28 -23.98 -12.85
N MET A 732 -6.44 -24.63 -12.85
CA MET A 732 -7.32 -24.70 -14.02
C MET A 732 -8.68 -24.09 -13.66
N VAL A 733 -9.18 -23.22 -14.53
CA VAL A 733 -10.46 -22.52 -14.38
C VAL A 733 -11.41 -22.94 -15.50
N SER A 734 -12.63 -23.31 -15.12
CA SER A 734 -13.71 -23.64 -16.06
C SER A 734 -14.99 -22.89 -15.72
N LYS A 735 -15.89 -22.72 -16.69
CA LYS A 735 -17.22 -22.14 -16.49
C LYS A 735 -18.28 -23.24 -16.47
N GLY A 736 -19.04 -23.33 -15.38
CA GLY A 736 -20.10 -24.33 -15.19
C GLY A 736 -19.58 -25.75 -14.94
N ASP A 737 -20.52 -26.69 -14.75
CA ASP A 737 -20.26 -28.10 -14.40
C ASP A 737 -20.14 -29.04 -15.62
N GLY A 738 -20.06 -28.46 -16.83
CA GLY A 738 -19.93 -29.20 -18.08
C GLY A 738 -18.59 -29.93 -18.23
N THR A 739 -18.51 -30.85 -19.20
CA THR A 739 -17.28 -31.59 -19.52
C THR A 739 -16.15 -30.64 -19.92
N LYS A 740 -15.00 -30.78 -19.26
CA LYS A 740 -13.82 -29.95 -19.48
C LYS A 740 -12.99 -30.50 -20.64
N THR A 741 -12.48 -29.61 -21.47
CA THR A 741 -11.58 -29.90 -22.60
C THR A 741 -10.42 -28.90 -22.56
N THR A 742 -9.32 -29.24 -23.21
CA THR A 742 -8.17 -28.32 -23.36
C THR A 742 -8.50 -27.02 -24.11
N THR A 743 -9.69 -26.93 -24.72
CA THR A 743 -10.15 -25.77 -25.49
C THR A 743 -11.17 -24.90 -24.76
N ASN A 744 -11.73 -25.34 -23.63
CA ASN A 744 -12.77 -24.61 -22.89
C ASN A 744 -12.37 -24.23 -21.45
N VAL A 745 -11.12 -24.49 -21.06
CA VAL A 745 -10.56 -24.12 -19.76
C VAL A 745 -9.44 -23.09 -19.89
N GLY A 746 -9.28 -22.26 -18.86
CA GLY A 746 -8.07 -21.47 -18.63
C GLY A 746 -7.12 -22.24 -17.73
N ASP A 747 -5.82 -22.07 -17.92
CA ASP A 747 -4.78 -22.68 -17.11
C ASP A 747 -3.69 -21.66 -16.75
N TYR A 748 -3.12 -21.82 -15.56
CA TYR A 748 -1.98 -21.03 -15.10
C TYR A 748 -1.18 -21.83 -14.06
N ARG A 749 0.14 -21.64 -14.03
CA ARG A 749 1.01 -22.17 -12.98
C ARG A 749 1.95 -21.11 -12.42
N GLN A 750 2.31 -21.29 -11.16
CA GLN A 750 3.37 -20.53 -10.50
C GLN A 750 4.16 -21.46 -9.59
N VAL A 751 5.48 -21.48 -9.74
CA VAL A 751 6.38 -22.24 -8.87
C VAL A 751 6.73 -21.40 -7.66
N GLU A 752 6.43 -21.90 -6.46
CA GLU A 752 6.53 -21.15 -5.21
C GLU A 752 7.62 -21.70 -4.28
N PRO A 753 8.42 -20.84 -3.63
CA PRO A 753 9.28 -21.25 -2.54
C PRO A 753 8.47 -21.35 -1.24
N ILE A 754 8.44 -22.53 -0.63
CA ILE A 754 7.72 -22.79 0.63
C ILE A 754 8.72 -23.17 1.73
N ASN A 755 8.59 -22.56 2.92
CA ASN A 755 9.47 -22.70 4.08
C ASN A 755 10.95 -22.29 3.88
N PHE A 756 11.25 -21.44 2.89
CA PHE A 756 12.55 -20.78 2.75
C PHE A 756 12.43 -19.46 1.98
N ALA A 757 13.45 -18.60 2.07
CA ALA A 757 13.56 -17.38 1.27
C ALA A 757 14.69 -17.55 0.26
N PRO A 758 14.42 -17.49 -1.06
CA PRO A 758 15.48 -17.54 -2.04
C PRO A 758 16.47 -16.40 -1.81
N THR A 759 17.77 -16.71 -1.66
CA THR A 759 18.75 -15.67 -1.28
C THR A 759 19.06 -14.73 -2.43
N TYR A 760 18.78 -15.16 -3.67
CA TYR A 760 18.93 -14.34 -4.86
C TYR A 760 18.13 -14.93 -6.03
N TYR A 761 17.18 -14.16 -6.56
CA TYR A 761 16.53 -14.44 -7.86
C TYR A 761 16.41 -13.11 -8.64
N PRO A 762 16.79 -13.05 -9.94
CA PRO A 762 16.98 -14.18 -10.87
C PRO A 762 18.40 -14.74 -11.05
N ALA A 763 19.45 -14.30 -10.33
CA ALA A 763 20.78 -14.92 -10.50
C ALA A 763 20.94 -16.24 -9.75
N THR A 764 22.10 -16.86 -9.98
CA THR A 764 22.48 -18.16 -9.46
C THR A 764 22.41 -18.20 -7.92
N PRO A 765 21.61 -19.10 -7.34
CA PRO A 765 21.60 -19.27 -5.89
C PRO A 765 22.93 -19.86 -5.39
N PRO A 766 23.34 -19.57 -4.14
CA PRO A 766 24.52 -20.15 -3.50
C PRO A 766 24.51 -21.69 -3.47
N ALA A 767 25.71 -22.28 -3.34
CA ALA A 767 25.86 -23.72 -3.23
C ALA A 767 25.19 -24.23 -1.94
N GLY A 768 24.10 -25.00 -2.08
CA GLY A 768 23.34 -25.59 -0.96
C GLY A 768 21.89 -25.10 -0.85
N GLU A 769 21.51 -24.03 -1.55
CA GLU A 769 20.12 -23.56 -1.59
C GLU A 769 19.26 -24.40 -2.55
N PRO A 770 17.99 -24.71 -2.21
CA PRO A 770 17.05 -25.31 -3.15
C PRO A 770 16.96 -24.52 -4.46
N GLN A 771 17.29 -25.15 -5.58
CA GLN A 771 17.27 -24.50 -6.89
C GLN A 771 15.85 -24.47 -7.47
N PRO A 772 15.40 -23.34 -8.04
CA PRO A 772 14.16 -23.33 -8.80
C PRO A 772 14.31 -24.23 -10.05
N PRO A 773 13.20 -24.70 -10.64
CA PRO A 773 13.24 -25.39 -11.91
C PRO A 773 13.94 -24.53 -12.99
N THR A 774 14.98 -25.10 -13.62
CA THR A 774 15.76 -24.43 -14.70
C THR A 774 15.48 -25.01 -16.08
N THR A 775 14.77 -26.14 -16.15
CA THR A 775 14.39 -26.81 -17.41
C THR A 775 12.97 -27.33 -17.34
N GLY A 776 12.40 -27.62 -18.51
CA GLY A 776 11.05 -28.14 -18.63
C GLY A 776 9.96 -27.07 -18.44
N PRO A 777 8.68 -27.49 -18.47
CA PRO A 777 7.56 -26.55 -18.52
C PRO A 777 7.40 -25.67 -17.26
N ALA A 778 7.83 -26.14 -16.08
CA ALA A 778 7.80 -25.35 -14.85
C ALA A 778 8.82 -24.20 -14.82
N ALA A 779 9.86 -24.24 -15.68
CA ALA A 779 10.84 -23.18 -15.82
C ALA A 779 10.38 -22.05 -16.79
N ASP A 780 9.25 -22.24 -17.49
CA ASP A 780 8.71 -21.25 -18.42
C ASP A 780 8.17 -20.02 -17.67
N PRO A 781 8.72 -18.81 -17.88
CA PRO A 781 8.25 -17.61 -17.18
C PRO A 781 6.83 -17.21 -17.53
N CYS A 782 6.25 -17.72 -18.62
CA CYS A 782 4.86 -17.45 -18.98
C CYS A 782 3.85 -18.17 -18.08
N GLY A 783 4.24 -19.26 -17.41
CA GLY A 783 3.36 -20.00 -16.51
C GLY A 783 2.22 -20.73 -17.21
N GLN A 784 2.41 -21.15 -18.46
CA GLN A 784 1.43 -21.97 -19.19
C GLN A 784 1.69 -23.45 -18.97
N LEU A 785 0.64 -24.28 -18.95
CA LEU A 785 0.80 -25.74 -18.95
C LEU A 785 1.21 -26.23 -20.35
N SER A 786 2.05 -27.26 -20.42
CA SER A 786 2.27 -27.94 -21.71
C SER A 786 0.98 -28.65 -22.14
N PRO A 787 0.80 -28.93 -23.45
CA PRO A 787 -0.40 -29.61 -23.94
C PRO A 787 -0.69 -30.94 -23.23
N ASP A 788 0.34 -31.72 -22.90
CA ASP A 788 0.21 -33.01 -22.22
C ASP A 788 -0.15 -32.85 -20.73
N GLU A 789 0.44 -31.86 -20.06
CA GLU A 789 0.07 -31.52 -18.67
C GLU A 789 -1.38 -31.05 -18.59
N LEU A 790 -1.80 -30.16 -19.49
CA LEU A 790 -3.18 -29.66 -19.52
C LEU A 790 -4.17 -30.79 -19.82
N ALA A 791 -3.86 -31.66 -20.79
CA ALA A 791 -4.70 -32.81 -21.09
C ALA A 791 -4.84 -33.76 -19.89
N SER A 792 -3.74 -34.02 -19.17
CA SER A 792 -3.74 -34.84 -17.96
C SER A 792 -4.52 -34.19 -16.82
N PHE A 793 -4.41 -32.87 -16.66
CA PHE A 793 -5.12 -32.12 -15.62
C PHE A 793 -6.63 -32.08 -15.90
N VAL A 794 -7.03 -31.89 -17.18
CA VAL A 794 -8.42 -31.99 -17.64
C VAL A 794 -8.98 -33.38 -17.39
N GLN A 795 -8.25 -34.44 -17.73
CA GLN A 795 -8.69 -35.82 -17.50
C GLN A 795 -8.95 -36.07 -16.02
N THR A 796 -8.01 -35.65 -15.16
CA THR A 796 -8.14 -35.80 -13.70
C THR A 796 -9.33 -35.01 -13.16
N SER A 797 -9.53 -33.79 -13.66
CA SER A 797 -10.59 -32.87 -13.20
C SER A 797 -12.00 -33.24 -13.67
N ASN A 798 -12.14 -34.06 -14.71
CA ASN A 798 -13.41 -34.68 -15.11
C ASN A 798 -13.76 -35.92 -14.26
N GLY A 799 -12.80 -36.46 -13.50
CA GLY A 799 -12.99 -37.55 -12.56
C GLY A 799 -13.34 -37.09 -11.13
N PRO A 800 -13.33 -38.00 -10.14
CA PRO A 800 -13.49 -37.63 -8.74
C PRO A 800 -12.31 -36.77 -8.26
N VAL A 801 -12.61 -35.54 -7.85
CA VAL A 801 -11.66 -34.59 -7.25
C VAL A 801 -12.04 -34.33 -5.80
N GLN A 802 -11.06 -34.05 -4.94
CA GLN A 802 -11.35 -33.73 -3.55
C GLN A 802 -11.98 -32.33 -3.46
N GLY A 803 -13.02 -32.18 -2.64
CA GLY A 803 -13.49 -30.84 -2.30
C GLY A 803 -12.43 -30.11 -1.47
N ALA A 804 -12.14 -28.85 -1.79
CA ALA A 804 -11.25 -28.05 -0.95
C ALA A 804 -11.86 -27.93 0.47
N PRO A 805 -11.06 -28.03 1.54
CA PRO A 805 -11.55 -27.87 2.90
C PRO A 805 -12.16 -26.48 3.08
N ALA A 806 -13.45 -26.42 3.45
CA ALA A 806 -14.16 -25.17 3.68
C ALA A 806 -13.69 -24.54 5.01
N GLN A 807 -13.00 -23.40 4.93
CA GLN A 807 -12.62 -22.59 6.09
C GLN A 807 -13.76 -21.61 6.41
N SER A 808 -14.37 -21.76 7.58
CA SER A 808 -15.34 -20.78 8.10
C SER A 808 -14.57 -19.68 8.83
N ALA A 809 -14.60 -18.45 8.32
CA ALA A 809 -14.11 -17.29 9.06
C ALA A 809 -15.22 -16.79 10.00
N PRO A 810 -15.00 -16.70 11.33
CA PRO A 810 -15.98 -16.15 12.23
C PRO A 810 -16.12 -14.64 11.99
N VAL A 811 -17.32 -14.18 11.66
CA VAL A 811 -17.71 -12.76 11.79
C VAL A 811 -18.26 -12.60 13.19
N SER A 812 -17.63 -11.73 14.01
CA SER A 812 -18.07 -11.47 15.38
C SER A 812 -18.29 -9.97 15.60
N GLY A 813 -19.23 -9.67 16.49
CA GLY A 813 -19.44 -8.35 17.09
C GLY A 813 -19.56 -8.52 18.59
N THR A 814 -19.08 -7.56 19.36
CA THR A 814 -19.13 -7.59 20.83
C THR A 814 -20.24 -6.68 21.34
N VAL A 815 -21.06 -7.21 22.25
CA VAL A 815 -22.02 -6.43 23.04
C VAL A 815 -21.38 -6.17 24.41
N PRO A 816 -21.10 -4.91 24.79
CA PRO A 816 -20.55 -4.61 26.11
C PRO A 816 -21.52 -4.98 27.25
N ALA A 817 -20.98 -5.39 28.39
CA ALA A 817 -21.74 -5.59 29.62
C ALA A 817 -22.38 -4.26 30.06
N THR A 818 -23.71 -4.21 30.11
CA THR A 818 -24.48 -3.00 30.36
C THR A 818 -25.55 -3.30 31.40
N LEU A 819 -25.59 -2.50 32.47
CA LEU A 819 -26.71 -2.37 33.40
C LEU A 819 -27.01 -0.89 33.57
N SER A 820 -28.19 -0.45 33.15
CA SER A 820 -28.64 0.93 33.28
C SER A 820 -30.04 0.98 33.89
N LEU A 821 -30.21 1.84 34.89
CA LEU A 821 -31.47 2.09 35.59
C LEU A 821 -31.72 3.60 35.63
N THR A 822 -32.80 4.06 35.02
CA THR A 822 -33.21 5.48 35.07
C THR A 822 -34.59 5.59 35.71
N LEU A 823 -34.70 6.31 36.83
CA LEU A 823 -35.98 6.55 37.50
C LEU A 823 -36.71 7.76 36.89
N GLY A 824 -38.03 7.69 36.83
CA GLY A 824 -38.91 8.80 36.48
C GLY A 824 -38.98 9.87 37.58
N GLY A 825 -39.88 10.84 37.42
CA GLY A 825 -40.07 11.91 38.41
C GLY A 825 -40.48 11.40 39.80
N ASN A 826 -40.22 12.19 40.84
CA ASN A 826 -40.57 11.83 42.22
C ASN A 826 -42.08 11.59 42.38
N ALA A 827 -42.46 10.46 42.99
CA ALA A 827 -43.86 10.16 43.29
C ALA A 827 -44.38 11.04 44.44
N SER A 828 -45.65 11.47 44.38
CA SER A 828 -46.27 12.33 45.40
C SER A 828 -47.68 11.86 45.73
N PHE A 829 -47.93 11.59 47.02
CA PHE A 829 -49.25 11.16 47.50
C PHE A 829 -50.31 12.28 47.54
N GLY A 830 -49.90 13.54 47.34
CA GLY A 830 -50.76 14.70 47.59
C GLY A 830 -51.05 14.91 49.09
N PRO A 831 -52.07 15.72 49.44
CA PRO A 831 -52.38 16.05 50.83
C PRO A 831 -53.05 14.89 51.59
N PHE A 832 -52.55 14.60 52.79
CA PHE A 832 -53.17 13.65 53.73
C PHE A 832 -54.28 14.31 54.56
N ALA A 833 -55.40 13.61 54.77
CA ALA A 833 -56.53 14.08 55.56
C ALA A 833 -56.45 13.51 56.98
N ALA A 834 -56.43 14.37 57.99
CA ALA A 834 -56.42 13.94 59.40
C ALA A 834 -57.79 13.38 59.81
N GLY A 835 -57.78 12.34 60.65
CA GLY A 835 -59.00 11.74 61.21
C GLY A 835 -59.76 10.78 60.26
N VAL A 836 -59.22 10.50 59.07
CA VAL A 836 -59.87 9.67 58.04
C VAL A 836 -59.02 8.45 57.73
N ALA A 837 -59.60 7.26 57.88
CA ALA A 837 -58.96 6.03 57.42
C ALA A 837 -58.93 5.98 55.89
N LYS A 838 -57.75 6.01 55.28
CA LYS A 838 -57.56 5.97 53.82
C LYS A 838 -56.17 5.48 53.43
N THR A 839 -56.08 4.75 52.32
CA THR A 839 -54.80 4.46 51.64
C THR A 839 -54.58 5.45 50.50
N TYR A 840 -53.43 6.10 50.51
CA TYR A 840 -52.98 7.02 49.48
C TYR A 840 -52.04 6.26 48.54
N ASN A 841 -52.31 6.35 47.23
CA ASN A 841 -51.56 5.62 46.21
C ASN A 841 -50.95 6.61 45.22
N THR A 842 -49.71 6.39 44.80
CA THR A 842 -49.04 7.13 43.72
C THR A 842 -48.08 6.20 42.98
N THR A 843 -47.66 6.56 41.78
CA THR A 843 -46.71 5.76 40.98
C THR A 843 -45.58 6.61 40.41
N THR A 844 -44.45 5.99 40.08
CA THR A 844 -43.43 6.50 39.14
C THR A 844 -42.95 5.37 38.21
N THR A 845 -41.98 5.63 37.35
CA THR A 845 -41.42 4.67 36.39
C THR A 845 -39.95 4.40 36.66
N ALA A 846 -39.46 3.24 36.21
CA ALA A 846 -38.05 2.89 36.14
C ALA A 846 -37.74 2.27 34.76
N ASP A 847 -36.86 2.90 34.00
CA ASP A 847 -36.37 2.40 32.71
C ASP A 847 -35.16 1.49 32.92
N VAL A 848 -35.22 0.26 32.40
CA VAL A 848 -34.20 -0.77 32.60
C VAL A 848 -33.59 -1.20 31.26
N VAL A 849 -32.27 -1.11 31.17
CA VAL A 849 -31.47 -1.69 30.06
C VAL A 849 -30.46 -2.68 30.67
N SER A 850 -30.45 -3.92 30.17
CA SER A 850 -29.50 -4.95 30.59
C SER A 850 -29.07 -5.82 29.40
N THR A 851 -27.76 -6.05 29.28
CA THR A 851 -27.19 -7.05 28.35
C THR A 851 -26.86 -8.39 29.03
N ALA A 852 -27.10 -8.50 30.34
CA ALA A 852 -26.83 -9.70 31.13
C ALA A 852 -27.88 -10.80 30.89
N GLY A 853 -27.48 -12.06 31.15
CA GLY A 853 -28.38 -13.21 31.10
C GLY A 853 -29.45 -13.20 32.19
N ASP A 854 -29.19 -12.48 33.28
CA ASP A 854 -30.13 -12.23 34.36
C ASP A 854 -30.01 -10.78 34.88
N ALA A 855 -31.12 -10.19 35.28
CA ALA A 855 -31.13 -8.94 36.02
C ALA A 855 -32.23 -8.94 37.09
N ALA A 856 -31.98 -8.27 38.21
CA ALA A 856 -32.90 -8.11 39.31
C ALA A 856 -32.98 -6.64 39.73
N LEU A 857 -34.20 -6.10 39.79
CA LEU A 857 -34.49 -4.78 40.33
C LEU A 857 -35.05 -4.94 41.74
N SER A 858 -34.36 -4.34 42.71
CA SER A 858 -34.73 -4.36 44.12
C SER A 858 -34.80 -2.95 44.68
N TRP A 859 -35.40 -2.79 45.85
CA TRP A 859 -35.40 -1.52 46.58
C TRP A 859 -35.04 -1.74 48.05
N SER A 860 -34.47 -0.72 48.67
CA SER A 860 -34.12 -0.69 50.09
C SER A 860 -34.31 0.71 50.68
N GLY A 861 -34.45 0.82 52.00
CA GLY A 861 -34.61 2.10 52.68
C GLY A 861 -35.63 2.05 53.83
N PRO A 862 -35.95 3.21 54.43
CA PRO A 862 -37.01 3.33 55.42
C PRO A 862 -38.37 2.95 54.83
N ASN A 863 -39.24 2.38 55.67
CA ASN A 863 -40.60 1.98 55.28
C ASN A 863 -41.68 2.88 55.91
N HIS A 864 -41.33 4.02 56.48
CA HIS A 864 -42.29 5.00 57.02
C HIS A 864 -41.94 6.41 56.53
N LEU A 865 -42.96 7.21 56.23
CA LEU A 865 -42.77 8.64 55.98
C LEU A 865 -42.56 9.38 57.31
N THR A 866 -41.67 10.38 57.31
CA THR A 866 -41.39 11.20 58.50
C THR A 866 -41.65 12.68 58.25
N ASN A 867 -42.13 13.37 59.28
CA ASN A 867 -42.25 14.83 59.35
C ASN A 867 -41.34 15.29 60.50
N GLY A 868 -40.10 15.65 60.16
CA GLY A 868 -39.03 15.86 61.14
C GLY A 868 -38.76 14.58 61.94
N ALA A 869 -38.70 14.70 63.27
CA ALA A 869 -38.52 13.55 64.17
C ALA A 869 -39.78 12.68 64.34
N PHE A 870 -40.91 13.04 63.72
CA PHE A 870 -42.17 12.32 63.85
C PHE A 870 -42.35 11.32 62.71
N THR A 871 -42.48 10.04 63.04
CA THR A 871 -42.71 8.95 62.10
C THR A 871 -44.19 8.60 62.05
N MET A 872 -44.75 8.41 60.85
CA MET A 872 -46.13 7.93 60.71
C MET A 872 -46.32 6.56 61.38
N THR A 873 -47.53 6.28 61.85
CA THR A 873 -47.84 5.03 62.56
C THR A 873 -47.81 3.81 61.64
N GLN A 874 -48.27 3.95 60.40
CA GLN A 874 -48.32 2.86 59.44
C GLN A 874 -47.17 2.95 58.43
N PRO A 875 -46.54 1.83 58.08
CA PRO A 875 -45.54 1.80 57.03
C PRO A 875 -46.17 2.01 55.65
N PHE A 876 -45.44 2.60 54.72
CA PHE A 876 -45.78 2.54 53.30
C PHE A 876 -45.21 1.27 52.67
N THR A 877 -45.83 0.81 51.58
CA THR A 877 -45.34 -0.30 50.75
C THR A 877 -44.96 0.19 49.37
N ILE A 878 -44.03 -0.55 48.73
CA ILE A 878 -43.63 -0.33 47.34
C ILE A 878 -43.83 -1.62 46.56
N ASP A 879 -44.54 -1.52 45.44
CA ASP A 879 -44.79 -2.61 44.50
C ASP A 879 -44.09 -2.32 43.17
N LEU A 880 -43.37 -3.32 42.65
CA LEU A 880 -42.74 -3.26 41.33
C LEU A 880 -43.56 -4.09 40.35
N SER A 881 -43.96 -3.52 39.21
CA SER A 881 -44.68 -4.27 38.17
C SER A 881 -43.86 -5.42 37.59
N LYS A 882 -42.53 -5.34 37.72
CA LYS A 882 -41.55 -6.37 37.34
C LYS A 882 -40.26 -6.14 38.12
N SER A 883 -39.64 -7.21 38.59
CA SER A 883 -38.40 -7.14 39.39
C SER A 883 -37.31 -8.10 38.92
N MET A 884 -37.57 -8.93 37.91
CA MET A 884 -36.65 -9.96 37.44
C MET A 884 -36.70 -10.07 35.91
N TRP A 885 -35.53 -10.29 35.32
CA TRP A 885 -35.32 -10.60 33.91
C TRP A 885 -34.42 -11.82 33.80
N SER A 886 -34.80 -12.76 32.93
CA SER A 886 -34.04 -13.98 32.64
C SER A 886 -33.41 -13.95 31.24
N ALA A 887 -33.32 -12.75 30.64
CA ALA A 887 -32.72 -12.47 29.34
C ALA A 887 -32.42 -10.96 29.23
N PRO A 888 -31.53 -10.56 28.30
CA PRO A 888 -31.27 -9.15 28.00
C PRO A 888 -32.55 -8.38 27.68
N VAL A 889 -32.61 -7.12 28.11
CA VAL A 889 -33.72 -6.22 27.86
C VAL A 889 -33.26 -4.83 27.46
N SER A 890 -34.03 -4.19 26.60
CA SER A 890 -33.80 -2.83 26.12
C SER A 890 -35.02 -1.98 26.41
N HIS A 891 -34.84 -0.97 27.25
CA HIS A 891 -35.85 0.00 27.65
C HIS A 891 -37.14 -0.62 28.20
N ASP A 892 -37.02 -1.63 29.06
CA ASP A 892 -38.18 -2.26 29.69
C ASP A 892 -38.65 -1.40 30.88
N MET A 893 -39.83 -0.80 30.73
CA MET A 893 -40.38 0.15 31.69
C MET A 893 -41.10 -0.57 32.84
N VAL A 894 -40.58 -0.39 34.05
CA VAL A 894 -41.20 -0.87 35.30
C VAL A 894 -42.02 0.24 35.95
N THR A 895 -43.27 -0.05 36.29
CA THR A 895 -44.08 0.84 37.13
C THR A 895 -43.76 0.56 38.60
N VAL A 896 -43.44 1.62 39.34
CA VAL A 896 -43.17 1.58 40.77
C VAL A 896 -44.36 2.20 41.50
N GLY A 897 -45.16 1.38 42.18
CA GLY A 897 -46.30 1.82 42.99
C GLY A 897 -45.91 2.08 44.44
N PHE A 898 -46.40 3.17 45.02
CA PHE A 898 -46.25 3.50 46.43
C PHE A 898 -47.63 3.60 47.09
N HIS A 899 -47.75 3.03 48.30
CA HIS A 899 -49.01 2.94 49.03
C HIS A 899 -48.80 3.33 50.50
N GLN A 900 -49.41 4.44 50.95
CA GLN A 900 -49.38 4.89 52.35
C GLN A 900 -50.78 4.74 52.98
N PRO A 901 -51.03 3.71 53.79
CA PRO A 901 -52.22 3.63 54.62
C PRO A 901 -52.15 4.61 55.79
N ILE A 902 -53.29 5.19 56.18
CA ILE A 902 -53.46 6.02 57.37
C ILE A 902 -54.76 5.57 58.04
N GLY A 903 -54.72 5.26 59.34
CA GLY A 903 -55.89 4.93 60.15
C GLY A 903 -56.65 6.17 60.63
N ALA A 904 -57.94 6.00 60.95
CA ALA A 904 -58.78 7.12 61.40
C ALA A 904 -58.31 7.78 62.70
N ASN A 905 -57.55 7.05 63.53
CA ASN A 905 -57.01 7.55 64.78
C ASN A 905 -55.48 7.79 64.73
N ASP A 906 -54.86 7.68 63.55
CA ASP A 906 -53.42 7.89 63.42
C ASP A 906 -53.08 9.38 63.54
N PRO A 907 -52.16 9.77 64.44
CA PRO A 907 -51.77 11.16 64.59
C PRO A 907 -50.99 11.67 63.37
N LEU A 908 -51.46 12.78 62.78
CA LEU A 908 -50.75 13.51 61.73
C LEU A 908 -50.35 14.90 62.22
N ARG A 909 -49.12 15.32 61.93
CA ARG A 909 -48.60 16.66 62.16
C ARG A 909 -48.76 17.51 60.91
N THR A 910 -49.02 18.80 61.09
CA THR A 910 -48.93 19.77 60.00
C THR A 910 -47.52 19.78 59.42
N GLY A 911 -47.39 19.76 58.10
CA GLY A 911 -46.11 19.79 57.38
C GLY A 911 -45.92 18.60 56.44
N SER A 912 -44.77 18.56 55.77
CA SER A 912 -44.45 17.53 54.78
C SER A 912 -43.95 16.24 55.43
N TYR A 913 -44.44 15.12 54.89
CA TYR A 913 -43.98 13.78 55.22
C TYR A 913 -43.19 13.22 54.04
N SER A 914 -41.97 12.75 54.26
CA SER A 914 -41.11 12.24 53.19
C SER A 914 -40.25 11.05 53.64
N ALA A 915 -39.83 10.23 52.68
CA ALA A 915 -38.83 9.19 52.85
C ALA A 915 -38.04 9.03 51.54
N THR A 916 -36.75 8.67 51.64
CA THR A 916 -35.90 8.38 50.48
C THR A 916 -35.64 6.88 50.43
N VAL A 917 -36.00 6.24 49.31
CA VAL A 917 -35.73 4.82 49.04
C VAL A 917 -34.74 4.68 47.89
N THR A 918 -33.90 3.64 47.93
CA THR A 918 -32.87 3.34 46.93
C THR A 918 -33.32 2.16 46.09
N PHE A 919 -33.27 2.30 44.76
CA PHE A 919 -33.50 1.21 43.81
C PHE A 919 -32.17 0.71 43.24
N THR A 920 -32.00 -0.60 43.18
CA THR A 920 -30.76 -1.24 42.72
C THR A 920 -31.08 -2.24 41.62
N LEU A 921 -30.45 -2.06 40.46
CA LEU A 921 -30.41 -3.05 39.38
C LEU A 921 -29.11 -3.84 39.49
N SER A 922 -29.20 -5.16 39.56
CA SER A 922 -28.05 -6.07 39.73
C SER A 922 -28.15 -7.30 38.84
N THR A 923 -27.03 -7.95 38.56
CA THR A 923 -26.93 -9.24 37.85
C THR A 923 -26.03 -10.19 38.64
N THR A 924 -26.27 -11.50 38.55
CA THR A 924 -25.34 -12.51 39.08
C THR A 924 -24.39 -13.06 38.02
N THR A 925 -24.65 -12.76 36.73
CA THR A 925 -23.82 -13.12 35.58
C THR A 925 -23.50 -11.86 34.72
N PRO A 926 -22.49 -11.05 35.12
CA PRO A 926 -22.16 -9.78 34.47
C PRO A 926 -21.56 -9.90 33.08
#